data_AF-A0A0L0HKV8-F1
#
_entry.id   AF-A0A0L0HKV8-F1
#
_cell.length_a   1.000
_cell.length_b   1.000
_cell.length_c   1.000
_cell.angle_alpha   90.00
_cell.angle_beta   90.00
_cell.angle_gamma   90.00
#
_symmetry.space_group_name_H-M   'P 1'
#
loop_
_entity.id
_entity.type
_entity.pdbx_description
1 polymer ?
#
loop_
_entity_poly.entity_id
_entity_poly.type
_entity_poly.pdbx_seq_one_letter_code
_entity_poly.pdbx_strand_id
1 'polypeptide(L)'
;MQSHLPLRLWRLSGGRLLAFPKGSLVRGALQQPCSSKALIRLFHAKVPALGAPHAVLREDDVIDAVNSFGSVSYTVGKTERSTEREPKAAEGTFASVPALSAPTLKALHSDFKYTSMSPVQKAVLSLLPTEKDLLVRAKTGTGKTLAFLIAALESAIARRQGRRFNEKSITVLVLSPTRELALQITDEAKRLLGPHRYRVATAVGGPGRNRFISLIKSRQRTDVLIATPGRLLDMLENVPEFQSKCEGLETLIFDEADQLLEMGFRDSISAIVEKLPSQRQTFMFSATLSSGIQAIAKKTLQPGYDYIDTVPANETPTHLKVRQTYAILPYSQQLSVLYDIIQQHRQSNPAAKIIVFFPTTKVVSYLAGVFNDIPGMDVMEIHSKLTQVHRTRVAQRFRRAHSAVLFTSDVSARGVDYPGVTLVVQMGMPTSSDQYIHRVGRTGRAGASGEGIIILSPYEKRFLDSLKDVPIKQDMRYGPQAPAARNEEVKQLLEDAMRHAPKEAAMECYSAYIGFHKQNGALLGISKETMIKGANDFATGIAPSTMRPALRPVLSSLARRTSTNNIVGGLSASFALQRSQGLSTATRPLLQASAAATAPSAPSSPQTRVLFPGATDSHYTEQLQFVRDYPSLPTYRVLDLEGNVLNPSEDPQLSKEECLKMYTSMLTLNSMDLILYEAQRQGRISFYMTSYGEEATHMGSAAALTLDDIVYGQYREAGVLLYRGFTIEQFMNQCYSNELDLGKGRQMPVHYGSKALNFQTISSPLGTQLPQAAGSAYALKRTGKDACVICFFGEGAASEGDFHAALNIAATTESPVLFFCRNNGYAISTPAKEQYRGDGIASRGHGYGMDTVRVDGNDALAVYNVVKEARRRAITEERPILIEALTYRVGHHSTSDDSSAYRSKTEVSDWMKQDSPIVRFRKYIENKGWWNEEQEQSFRKTIRSKILKEFAAAEKVKKPSLEHLFTDVYAGEQPWNLKEQEQELHRLIEKFPAHYDTNGHAK
;
A
#
# COMPACT_ATOMS: atom_id res chain seq x y z
N MET A 1 -6.27 -7.57 -64.01
CA MET A 1 -6.29 -6.41 -64.93
C MET A 1 -7.22 -5.36 -64.33
N GLN A 2 -6.68 -4.15 -64.08
CA GLN A 2 -7.29 -2.79 -64.12
C GLN A 2 -8.69 -2.59 -63.50
N SER A 3 -9.03 -1.56 -62.70
CA SER A 3 -8.48 -0.22 -62.41
C SER A 3 -9.40 0.41 -61.33
N HIS A 4 -8.94 0.90 -60.18
CA HIS A 4 -8.58 2.31 -59.83
C HIS A 4 -9.57 3.39 -60.32
N LEU A 5 -10.13 4.29 -59.48
CA LEU A 5 -9.54 5.48 -58.79
C LEU A 5 -10.69 6.23 -58.00
N PRO A 6 -10.51 7.35 -57.25
CA PRO A 6 -9.67 7.57 -56.04
C PRO A 6 -10.31 8.53 -54.98
N LEU A 7 -9.70 8.68 -53.80
CA LEU A 7 -9.91 9.83 -52.91
C LEU A 7 -8.58 10.58 -52.68
N ARG A 8 -8.62 11.90 -52.88
CA ARG A 8 -7.48 12.84 -52.88
C ARG A 8 -7.06 13.22 -51.46
N LEU A 9 -5.76 13.22 -51.20
CA LEU A 9 -5.09 13.95 -50.11
C LEU A 9 -4.08 14.93 -50.73
N TRP A 10 -4.13 16.19 -50.26
CA TRP A 10 -3.25 17.28 -50.67
C TRP A 10 -1.89 17.21 -49.98
N ARG A 11 -0.83 17.48 -50.75
CA ARG A 11 0.55 17.78 -50.31
C ARG A 11 0.93 19.18 -50.81
N LEU A 12 1.72 19.91 -50.02
CA LEU A 12 2.72 20.91 -50.43
C LEU A 12 3.88 20.80 -49.40
N SER A 13 5.07 20.30 -49.79
CA SER A 13 6.30 21.01 -50.25
C SER A 13 7.28 21.24 -49.06
N GLY A 14 8.59 20.97 -49.07
CA GLY A 14 9.58 20.49 -50.05
C GLY A 14 10.99 21.01 -49.67
N GLY A 15 12.03 20.14 -49.74
CA GLY A 15 13.48 20.48 -49.65
C GLY A 15 14.30 19.40 -48.89
N ARG A 16 14.85 18.32 -49.48
CA ARG A 16 16.12 18.12 -50.27
C ARG A 16 17.39 18.54 -49.50
N LEU A 17 18.53 17.83 -49.45
CA LEU A 17 19.18 16.68 -50.15
C LEU A 17 20.54 16.45 -49.39
N LEU A 18 21.21 15.30 -49.22
CA LEU A 18 21.93 14.43 -50.17
C LEU A 18 22.74 13.38 -49.39
N ALA A 19 23.15 12.28 -50.05
CA ALA A 19 23.79 11.11 -49.45
C ALA A 19 25.06 10.64 -50.21
N PHE A 20 26.02 10.05 -49.45
CA PHE A 20 27.05 9.00 -49.77
C PHE A 20 28.21 9.30 -50.79
N PRO A 21 29.32 8.50 -50.92
CA PRO A 21 29.63 7.13 -50.41
C PRO A 21 31.12 6.74 -50.05
N LYS A 22 31.33 5.44 -49.67
CA LYS A 22 32.52 4.52 -49.78
C LYS A 22 33.74 4.74 -48.85
N GLY A 23 34.47 3.76 -48.29
CA GLY A 23 34.52 2.28 -48.30
C GLY A 23 35.89 1.86 -47.67
N SER A 24 36.01 0.77 -46.89
CA SER A 24 36.83 -0.40 -47.28
C SER A 24 36.74 -1.59 -46.30
N LEU A 25 36.69 -2.77 -46.91
CA LEU A 25 36.90 -4.16 -46.43
C LEU A 25 38.35 -4.34 -45.88
N VAL A 26 38.82 -5.34 -45.10
CA VAL A 26 38.47 -6.76 -44.90
C VAL A 26 39.42 -7.40 -43.82
N ARG A 27 39.05 -8.60 -43.32
CA ARG A 27 39.85 -9.62 -42.54
C ARG A 27 40.25 -9.23 -41.10
N GLY A 28 40.15 -10.09 -40.09
CA GLY A 28 39.76 -11.49 -39.99
C GLY A 28 40.16 -12.04 -38.60
N ALA A 29 39.39 -13.01 -38.13
CA ALA A 29 39.79 -14.14 -37.28
C ALA A 29 40.27 -13.95 -35.82
N LEU A 30 39.54 -14.66 -34.95
CA LEU A 30 40.00 -15.52 -33.84
C LEU A 30 40.17 -14.96 -32.41
N GLN A 31 39.42 -15.64 -31.53
CA GLN A 31 39.76 -16.11 -30.17
C GLN A 31 39.67 -15.16 -28.96
N GLN A 32 38.67 -15.46 -28.10
CA GLN A 32 38.74 -15.30 -26.64
C GLN A 32 39.71 -16.35 -26.02
N PRO A 33 40.08 -16.37 -24.70
CA PRO A 33 39.48 -15.66 -23.54
C PRO A 33 40.44 -15.15 -22.42
N CYS A 34 39.82 -14.51 -21.41
CA CYS A 34 40.15 -14.52 -19.97
C CYS A 34 41.15 -13.52 -19.32
N SER A 35 40.58 -12.74 -18.39
CA SER A 35 40.97 -12.58 -16.96
C SER A 35 41.55 -11.24 -16.44
N SER A 36 40.80 -10.68 -15.47
CA SER A 36 41.20 -10.23 -14.12
C SER A 36 42.29 -9.15 -13.86
N LYS A 37 41.92 -8.23 -12.93
CA LYS A 37 42.71 -7.34 -12.02
C LYS A 37 43.04 -5.92 -12.55
N ALA A 38 42.52 -4.84 -11.93
CA ALA A 38 43.04 -4.09 -10.74
C ALA A 38 44.23 -3.16 -11.07
N LEU A 39 44.51 -1.98 -10.51
CA LEU A 39 43.85 -0.94 -9.68
C LEU A 39 44.90 0.21 -9.55
N ILE A 40 44.53 1.47 -9.85
CA ILE A 40 45.03 2.78 -9.34
C ILE A 40 46.53 3.17 -9.42
N ARG A 41 46.79 4.40 -9.91
CA ARG A 41 47.72 5.37 -9.28
C ARG A 41 47.14 6.80 -9.26
N LEU A 42 47.53 7.52 -8.21
CA LEU A 42 47.25 8.92 -7.84
C LEU A 42 48.58 9.69 -7.95
N PHE A 43 48.55 10.99 -8.28
CA PHE A 43 49.64 11.92 -7.94
C PHE A 43 49.13 13.33 -7.57
N HIS A 44 49.67 13.86 -6.45
CA HIS A 44 49.76 15.28 -6.04
C HIS A 44 51.14 15.79 -6.54
N ALA A 45 51.39 17.04 -6.97
CA ALA A 45 51.53 18.23 -6.11
C ALA A 45 51.89 19.51 -6.93
N LYS A 46 51.73 20.66 -6.26
CA LYS A 46 51.99 22.09 -6.59
C LYS A 46 53.31 22.43 -7.29
N VAL A 47 53.33 23.52 -8.11
CA VAL A 47 54.30 24.68 -8.16
C VAL A 47 53.70 25.79 -9.10
N PRO A 48 54.01 27.11 -8.94
CA PRO A 48 53.11 28.23 -9.30
C PRO A 48 53.51 29.05 -10.55
N ALA A 49 52.52 29.76 -11.13
CA ALA A 49 52.50 31.22 -11.46
C ALA A 49 51.64 31.55 -12.70
N LEU A 50 50.76 32.56 -12.52
CA LEU A 50 50.19 33.53 -13.48
C LEU A 50 49.66 33.09 -14.87
N GLY A 51 48.40 33.47 -15.14
CA GLY A 51 47.89 33.74 -16.50
C GLY A 51 47.05 32.63 -17.13
N ALA A 52 45.81 32.97 -17.52
CA ALA A 52 44.87 32.11 -18.27
C ALA A 52 45.34 31.86 -19.74
N PRO A 53 44.58 31.14 -20.60
CA PRO A 53 43.96 29.81 -20.50
C PRO A 53 44.40 28.85 -21.66
N HIS A 54 43.85 27.63 -21.65
CA HIS A 54 43.72 26.61 -22.74
C HIS A 54 44.66 25.37 -22.77
N ALA A 55 44.00 24.19 -22.74
CA ALA A 55 44.12 22.99 -23.60
C ALA A 55 45.54 22.45 -23.94
N VAL A 56 45.91 21.15 -23.97
CA VAL A 56 45.24 19.85 -24.13
C VAL A 56 46.35 18.74 -24.16
N LEU A 57 46.09 17.51 -23.67
CA LEU A 57 46.77 16.19 -23.94
C LEU A 57 48.26 16.00 -23.51
N ARG A 58 48.85 14.79 -23.34
CA ARG A 58 48.53 13.42 -22.86
C ARG A 58 49.90 12.72 -22.58
N GLU A 59 49.85 11.62 -21.82
CA GLU A 59 50.97 10.76 -21.35
C GLU A 59 51.89 10.22 -22.46
N ASP A 60 53.21 10.35 -22.27
CA ASP A 60 54.28 9.33 -22.45
C ASP A 60 55.64 10.03 -22.39
N ASP A 61 56.37 9.85 -21.27
CA ASP A 61 57.85 9.85 -21.20
C ASP A 61 58.30 9.77 -19.72
N VAL A 62 59.21 8.83 -19.44
CA VAL A 62 60.35 8.85 -18.50
C VAL A 62 60.61 7.43 -17.96
N ILE A 63 61.38 6.69 -18.75
CA ILE A 63 62.30 5.62 -18.36
C ILE A 63 63.69 6.26 -18.46
N ASP A 64 64.47 6.30 -17.36
CA ASP A 64 65.95 6.32 -17.33
C ASP A 64 66.52 6.65 -15.93
N ALA A 65 66.12 5.88 -14.91
CA ALA A 65 66.75 5.97 -13.58
C ALA A 65 66.71 4.65 -12.80
N VAL A 66 66.98 3.54 -13.48
CA VAL A 66 67.32 2.25 -12.86
C VAL A 66 68.57 1.74 -13.56
N ASN A 67 69.70 1.74 -12.84
CA ASN A 67 70.86 0.83 -12.93
C ASN A 67 72.20 1.56 -12.83
N SER A 68 72.81 1.58 -11.63
CA SER A 68 74.22 1.22 -11.47
C SER A 68 74.65 1.11 -9.99
N PHE A 69 74.79 -0.15 -9.52
CA PHE A 69 75.82 -0.74 -8.63
C PHE A 69 76.24 -0.04 -7.31
N GLY A 70 76.53 -0.72 -6.19
CA GLY A 70 76.80 -2.14 -5.94
C GLY A 70 77.28 -2.38 -4.49
N SER A 71 77.41 -3.67 -4.14
CA SER A 71 77.73 -4.33 -2.86
C SER A 71 79.16 -4.19 -2.32
N VAL A 72 79.39 -4.29 -0.99
CA VAL A 72 80.35 -5.19 -0.28
C VAL A 72 80.01 -5.27 1.25
N SER A 73 80.27 -6.46 1.83
CA SER A 73 80.02 -7.02 3.17
C SER A 73 80.85 -6.48 4.35
N TYR A 74 80.41 -6.70 5.62
CA TYR A 74 81.25 -7.24 6.73
C TYR A 74 80.40 -7.65 7.99
N THR A 75 81.07 -8.37 8.89
CA THR A 75 80.61 -9.37 9.88
C THR A 75 80.39 -8.84 11.31
N VAL A 76 79.57 -9.59 12.07
CA VAL A 76 79.29 -9.69 13.52
C VAL A 76 80.18 -8.93 14.54
N GLY A 77 79.53 -8.27 15.51
CA GLY A 77 80.10 -7.89 16.81
C GLY A 77 79.03 -7.48 17.83
N LYS A 78 78.99 -8.18 18.98
CA LYS A 78 78.06 -8.05 20.11
C LYS A 78 78.13 -6.68 20.81
N THR A 79 77.00 -6.18 21.32
CA THR A 79 76.95 -5.56 22.65
C THR A 79 75.55 -5.65 23.26
N GLU A 80 75.52 -5.86 24.58
CA GLU A 80 74.37 -6.25 25.38
C GLU A 80 73.43 -5.09 25.74
N ARG A 81 72.23 -5.52 26.13
CA ARG A 81 71.03 -4.81 26.60
C ARG A 81 71.23 -3.46 27.32
N SER A 82 70.36 -2.52 26.97
CA SER A 82 69.55 -1.80 27.96
C SER A 82 68.10 -1.72 27.47
N THR A 83 67.19 -1.97 28.40
CA THR A 83 65.73 -2.05 28.19
C THR A 83 65.12 -0.67 28.02
N GLU A 84 64.61 -0.35 26.83
CA GLU A 84 63.65 0.74 26.64
C GLU A 84 62.23 0.18 26.50
N ARG A 85 61.33 0.69 27.35
CA ARG A 85 59.92 0.34 27.45
C ARG A 85 59.18 0.72 26.16
N GLU A 86 58.32 -0.18 25.69
CA GLU A 86 57.33 0.13 24.64
C GLU A 86 56.46 1.35 25.02
N PRO A 87 56.12 2.24 24.07
CA PRO A 87 55.27 3.40 24.35
C PRO A 87 53.85 2.92 24.68
N LYS A 88 53.37 3.25 25.90
CA LYS A 88 51.97 3.05 26.31
C LYS A 88 51.04 3.78 25.31
N ALA A 89 50.09 3.03 24.72
CA ALA A 89 49.04 3.61 23.89
C ALA A 89 48.29 4.72 24.65
N ALA A 90 48.04 5.85 23.98
CA ALA A 90 47.34 7.00 24.58
C ALA A 90 45.93 6.59 25.03
N GLU A 91 45.60 6.94 26.28
CA GLU A 91 44.35 6.56 26.93
C GLU A 91 43.11 7.10 26.17
N GLY A 92 42.15 6.23 25.84
CA GLY A 92 40.94 6.60 25.10
C GLY A 92 40.99 6.41 23.58
N THR A 93 42.05 5.79 23.06
CA THR A 93 42.17 5.37 21.66
C THR A 93 41.68 3.93 21.46
N PHE A 94 41.26 3.56 20.24
CA PHE A 94 40.90 2.16 19.96
C PHE A 94 42.08 1.20 20.20
N ALA A 95 43.31 1.64 19.93
CA ALA A 95 44.52 0.86 20.18
C ALA A 95 44.77 0.58 21.68
N SER A 96 44.15 1.33 22.59
CA SER A 96 44.29 1.09 24.03
C SER A 96 43.35 -0.01 24.56
N VAL A 97 42.55 -0.66 23.71
CA VAL A 97 41.64 -1.76 24.11
C VAL A 97 42.30 -3.10 23.76
N PRO A 98 42.87 -3.85 24.74
CA PRO A 98 43.67 -5.05 24.45
C PRO A 98 42.90 -6.19 23.78
N ALA A 99 41.59 -6.22 23.97
CA ALA A 99 40.71 -7.25 23.43
C ALA A 99 40.34 -7.06 21.94
N LEU A 100 40.74 -5.96 21.30
CA LEU A 100 40.48 -5.75 19.88
C LEU A 100 41.46 -6.54 19.01
N SER A 101 40.94 -7.29 18.05
CA SER A 101 41.75 -8.04 17.10
C SER A 101 42.46 -7.12 16.10
N ALA A 102 43.63 -7.57 15.61
CA ALA A 102 44.41 -6.82 14.62
C ALA A 102 43.61 -6.44 13.35
N PRO A 103 42.73 -7.32 12.80
CA PRO A 103 41.86 -6.98 11.68
C PRO A 103 40.87 -5.85 11.99
N THR A 104 40.28 -5.82 13.20
CA THR A 104 39.38 -4.74 13.63
C THR A 104 40.11 -3.41 13.74
N LEU A 105 41.29 -3.39 14.36
CA LEU A 105 42.14 -2.20 14.44
C LEU A 105 42.52 -1.70 13.03
N LYS A 106 42.86 -2.61 12.11
CA LYS A 106 43.13 -2.26 10.72
C LYS A 106 41.94 -1.58 10.05
N ALA A 107 40.73 -2.12 10.19
CA ALA A 107 39.51 -1.52 9.63
C ALA A 107 39.27 -0.11 10.17
N LEU A 108 39.40 0.06 11.50
CA LEU A 108 39.22 1.34 12.17
C LEU A 108 40.21 2.40 11.67
N HIS A 109 41.48 2.03 11.47
CA HIS A 109 42.51 2.94 10.95
C HIS A 109 42.39 3.22 9.45
N SER A 110 42.25 2.20 8.59
CA SER A 110 42.30 2.39 7.13
C SER A 110 40.98 2.88 6.55
N ASP A 111 39.88 2.27 6.96
CA ASP A 111 38.60 2.41 6.27
C ASP A 111 37.72 3.46 6.96
N PHE A 112 37.75 3.51 8.30
CA PHE A 112 37.03 4.51 9.09
C PHE A 112 37.87 5.76 9.41
N LYS A 113 39.19 5.64 9.41
CA LYS A 113 40.13 6.71 9.81
C LYS A 113 39.86 7.23 11.22
N TYR A 114 39.47 6.34 12.12
CA TYR A 114 39.21 6.64 13.53
C TYR A 114 40.38 6.21 14.40
N THR A 115 40.82 7.10 15.29
CA THR A 115 41.90 6.87 16.26
C THR A 115 41.38 6.90 17.70
N SER A 116 40.48 7.84 18.02
CA SER A 116 39.86 7.99 19.34
C SER A 116 38.45 7.38 19.41
N MET A 117 38.05 6.94 20.60
CA MET A 117 36.71 6.43 20.87
C MET A 117 35.77 7.53 21.36
N SER A 118 34.50 7.47 20.94
CA SER A 118 33.41 8.20 21.59
C SER A 118 33.11 7.65 23.01
N PRO A 119 32.39 8.39 23.87
CA PRO A 119 32.04 7.91 25.21
C PRO A 119 31.30 6.57 25.23
N VAL A 120 30.35 6.36 24.31
CA VAL A 120 29.61 5.08 24.22
C VAL A 120 30.50 3.95 23.72
N GLN A 121 31.41 4.22 22.78
CA GLN A 121 32.39 3.22 22.33
C GLN A 121 33.34 2.87 23.47
N LYS A 122 33.87 3.86 24.21
CA LYS A 122 34.75 3.59 25.36
C LYS A 122 34.05 2.73 26.42
N ALA A 123 32.81 3.08 26.78
CA ALA A 123 32.06 2.38 27.82
C ALA A 123 31.66 0.94 27.44
N VAL A 124 31.27 0.72 26.18
CA VAL A 124 30.91 -0.62 25.70
C VAL A 124 32.16 -1.47 25.45
N LEU A 125 33.18 -0.90 24.81
CA LEU A 125 34.38 -1.66 24.41
C LEU A 125 35.33 -1.95 25.58
N SER A 126 35.23 -1.21 26.69
CA SER A 126 35.94 -1.56 27.94
C SER A 126 35.45 -2.86 28.57
N LEU A 127 34.27 -3.35 28.18
CA LEU A 127 33.71 -4.61 28.66
C LEU A 127 34.11 -5.81 27.79
N LEU A 128 34.98 -5.64 26.80
CA LEU A 128 35.37 -6.73 25.90
C LEU A 128 36.31 -7.74 26.58
N PRO A 129 36.12 -9.06 26.34
CA PRO A 129 34.95 -9.66 25.70
C PRO A 129 33.71 -9.54 26.60
N THR A 130 32.59 -9.11 26.05
CA THR A 130 31.35 -8.95 26.83
C THR A 130 30.82 -10.33 27.17
N GLU A 131 30.57 -10.60 28.46
CA GLU A 131 30.02 -11.87 28.94
C GLU A 131 28.51 -11.81 29.20
N LYS A 132 28.00 -10.62 29.53
CA LYS A 132 26.59 -10.36 29.86
C LYS A 132 25.84 -9.68 28.71
N ASP A 133 24.51 -9.74 28.82
CA ASP A 133 23.61 -8.90 28.03
C ASP A 133 23.83 -7.41 28.35
N LEU A 134 23.54 -6.53 27.38
CA LEU A 134 23.78 -5.09 27.51
C LEU A 134 22.49 -4.30 27.27
N LEU A 135 22.15 -3.40 28.19
CA LEU A 135 21.16 -2.35 27.98
C LEU A 135 21.89 -1.00 27.94
N VAL A 136 22.01 -0.41 26.76
CA VAL A 136 22.79 0.81 26.53
C VAL A 136 21.89 1.98 26.19
N ARG A 137 21.93 3.00 27.04
CA ARG A 137 21.32 4.31 26.80
C ARG A 137 22.39 5.27 26.29
N ALA A 138 22.25 5.70 25.03
CA ALA A 138 23.21 6.61 24.40
C ALA A 138 22.55 7.49 23.33
N LYS A 139 23.06 8.73 23.21
CA LYS A 139 22.55 9.75 22.26
C LYS A 139 22.65 9.23 20.81
N THR A 140 21.77 9.70 19.92
CA THR A 140 21.88 9.42 18.48
C THR A 140 23.12 10.10 17.90
N GLY A 141 23.80 9.43 16.97
CA GLY A 141 24.99 10.00 16.32
C GLY A 141 26.29 9.95 17.12
N THR A 142 26.33 9.26 18.27
CA THR A 142 27.55 9.10 19.08
C THR A 142 28.39 7.86 18.72
N GLY A 143 28.14 7.22 17.56
CA GLY A 143 28.92 6.05 17.14
C GLY A 143 28.47 4.71 17.75
N LYS A 144 27.20 4.61 18.18
CA LYS A 144 26.57 3.38 18.74
C LYS A 144 26.72 2.17 17.81
N THR A 145 26.59 2.39 16.51
CA THR A 145 26.66 1.33 15.49
C THR A 145 27.98 0.57 15.54
N LEU A 146 29.12 1.27 15.52
CA LEU A 146 30.42 0.63 15.69
C LEU A 146 30.60 0.02 17.09
N ALA A 147 30.07 0.65 18.13
CA ALA A 147 30.18 0.11 19.49
C ALA A 147 29.57 -1.30 19.59
N PHE A 148 28.33 -1.49 19.11
CA PHE A 148 27.68 -2.80 19.17
C PHE A 148 28.23 -3.81 18.16
N LEU A 149 28.65 -3.37 16.98
CA LEU A 149 29.20 -4.27 15.96
C LEU A 149 30.54 -4.85 16.42
N ILE A 150 31.42 -4.02 16.98
CA ILE A 150 32.71 -4.45 17.53
C ILE A 150 32.49 -5.31 18.77
N ALA A 151 31.60 -4.90 19.68
CA ALA A 151 31.27 -5.67 20.88
C ALA A 151 30.81 -7.09 20.54
N ALA A 152 29.88 -7.22 19.60
CA ALA A 152 29.35 -8.52 19.17
C ALA A 152 30.41 -9.36 18.44
N LEU A 153 31.20 -8.74 17.56
CA LEU A 153 32.22 -9.43 16.78
C LEU A 153 33.36 -9.97 17.66
N GLU A 154 33.97 -9.12 18.47
CA GLU A 154 35.15 -9.49 19.28
C GLU A 154 34.79 -10.49 20.37
N SER A 155 33.63 -10.34 21.00
CA SER A 155 33.14 -11.31 21.99
C SER A 155 32.85 -12.67 21.36
N ALA A 156 32.28 -12.70 20.16
CA ALA A 156 32.06 -13.92 19.40
C ALA A 156 33.37 -14.58 18.92
N ILE A 157 34.42 -13.79 18.63
CA ILE A 157 35.76 -14.31 18.30
C ILE A 157 36.45 -14.88 19.55
N ALA A 158 36.43 -14.15 20.66
CA ALA A 158 37.04 -14.55 21.93
C ALA A 158 36.46 -15.88 22.45
N ARG A 159 35.12 -16.02 22.44
CA ARG A 159 34.43 -17.26 22.83
C ARG A 159 34.83 -18.49 22.01
N ARG A 160 35.37 -18.29 20.80
CA ARG A 160 35.76 -19.37 19.89
C ARG A 160 37.25 -19.72 19.95
N GLN A 161 38.05 -19.03 20.76
CA GLN A 161 39.48 -19.34 20.98
C GLN A 161 40.26 -19.54 19.65
N GLY A 162 40.01 -18.68 18.65
CA GLY A 162 40.67 -18.75 17.35
C GLY A 162 39.97 -19.59 16.27
N ARG A 163 38.89 -20.30 16.59
CA ARG A 163 38.03 -20.96 15.58
C ARG A 163 37.16 -19.95 14.83
N ARG A 164 36.96 -20.16 13.53
CA ARG A 164 36.08 -19.31 12.71
C ARG A 164 34.60 -19.56 13.05
N PHE A 165 33.76 -18.58 12.70
CA PHE A 165 32.31 -18.76 12.74
C PHE A 165 31.89 -19.90 11.81
N ASN A 166 30.84 -20.61 12.22
CA ASN A 166 30.26 -21.69 11.43
C ASN A 166 29.65 -21.13 10.14
N GLU A 167 30.11 -21.63 9.00
CA GLU A 167 29.72 -21.10 7.68
C GLU A 167 28.25 -21.36 7.34
N LYS A 168 27.61 -22.28 8.06
CA LYS A 168 26.20 -22.65 7.90
C LYS A 168 25.24 -21.80 8.76
N SER A 169 25.74 -21.05 9.74
CA SER A 169 24.89 -20.30 10.67
C SER A 169 25.16 -18.80 10.65
N ILE A 170 24.14 -18.03 11.04
CA ILE A 170 24.24 -16.60 11.31
C ILE A 170 24.67 -16.45 12.76
N THR A 171 25.81 -15.83 13.01
CA THR A 171 26.36 -15.65 14.38
C THR A 171 25.82 -14.39 15.03
N VAL A 172 25.70 -13.29 14.27
CA VAL A 172 25.25 -11.98 14.78
C VAL A 172 24.04 -11.51 13.98
N LEU A 173 22.98 -11.10 14.67
CA LEU A 173 21.75 -10.56 14.09
C LEU A 173 21.46 -9.18 14.67
N VAL A 174 21.28 -8.19 13.78
CA VAL A 174 20.90 -6.81 14.15
C VAL A 174 19.49 -6.53 13.67
N LEU A 175 18.60 -6.19 14.58
CA LEU A 175 17.27 -5.67 14.31
C LEU A 175 17.31 -4.14 14.27
N SER A 176 16.85 -3.57 13.16
CA SER A 176 16.79 -2.12 12.94
C SER A 176 15.38 -1.70 12.50
N PRO A 177 14.86 -0.55 12.98
CA PRO A 177 13.47 -0.14 12.77
C PRO A 177 13.11 0.20 11.32
N THR A 178 14.06 0.70 10.54
CA THR A 178 13.80 1.18 9.16
C THR A 178 14.74 0.51 8.16
N ARG A 179 14.33 0.48 6.89
CA ARG A 179 15.14 -0.11 5.81
C ARG A 179 16.41 0.70 5.59
N GLU A 180 16.27 2.02 5.66
CA GLU A 180 17.33 2.99 5.47
C GLU A 180 18.43 2.81 6.53
N LEU A 181 18.04 2.69 7.80
CA LEU A 181 18.98 2.47 8.89
C LEU A 181 19.64 1.08 8.78
N ALA A 182 18.88 0.03 8.47
CA ALA A 182 19.42 -1.30 8.24
C ALA A 182 20.48 -1.33 7.10
N LEU A 183 20.27 -0.57 6.03
CA LEU A 183 21.24 -0.44 4.93
C LEU A 183 22.48 0.34 5.37
N GLN A 184 22.33 1.39 6.19
CA GLN A 184 23.48 2.12 6.74
C GLN A 184 24.34 1.22 7.63
N ILE A 185 23.72 0.47 8.56
CA ILE A 185 24.43 -0.49 9.42
C ILE A 185 25.11 -1.55 8.56
N THR A 186 24.49 -1.98 7.46
CA THR A 186 25.10 -2.93 6.51
C THR A 186 26.39 -2.38 5.92
N ASP A 187 26.41 -1.12 5.48
CA ASP A 187 27.59 -0.52 4.88
C ASP A 187 28.72 -0.32 5.91
N GLU A 188 28.37 0.05 7.15
CA GLU A 188 29.32 0.12 8.26
C GLU A 188 29.86 -1.28 8.62
N ALA A 189 29.02 -2.30 8.71
CA ALA A 189 29.43 -3.66 8.98
C ALA A 189 30.34 -4.22 7.87
N LYS A 190 30.07 -3.91 6.60
CA LYS A 190 30.93 -4.33 5.47
C LYS A 190 32.32 -3.70 5.54
N ARG A 191 32.41 -2.42 5.91
CA ARG A 191 33.69 -1.73 6.11
C ARG A 191 34.45 -2.34 7.30
N LEU A 192 33.76 -2.55 8.42
CA LEU A 192 34.36 -3.14 9.62
C LEU A 192 34.89 -4.55 9.35
N LEU A 193 34.11 -5.38 8.65
CA LEU A 193 34.48 -6.77 8.35
C LEU A 193 35.41 -6.91 7.13
N GLY A 194 35.78 -5.82 6.44
CA GLY A 194 36.63 -5.86 5.25
C GLY A 194 37.97 -6.59 5.47
N PRO A 195 38.71 -6.30 6.55
CA PRO A 195 39.92 -7.04 6.93
C PRO A 195 39.67 -8.43 7.51
N HIS A 196 38.41 -8.75 7.86
CA HIS A 196 38.01 -10.07 8.35
C HIS A 196 37.57 -10.98 7.19
N ARG A 197 37.45 -12.29 7.45
CA ARG A 197 36.93 -13.26 6.46
C ARG A 197 35.42 -13.53 6.61
N TYR A 198 34.70 -12.61 7.26
CA TYR A 198 33.27 -12.73 7.55
C TYR A 198 32.41 -11.98 6.52
N ARG A 199 31.16 -12.42 6.35
CA ARG A 199 30.21 -11.88 5.36
C ARG A 199 28.98 -11.28 6.03
N VAL A 200 28.55 -10.14 5.48
CA VAL A 200 27.35 -9.41 5.90
C VAL A 200 26.23 -9.62 4.87
N ALA A 201 25.02 -9.87 5.35
CA ALA A 201 23.81 -9.82 4.54
C ALA A 201 22.75 -8.91 5.15
N THR A 202 21.74 -8.54 4.36
CA THR A 202 20.68 -7.62 4.78
C THR A 202 19.30 -8.14 4.38
N ALA A 203 18.36 -8.16 5.32
CA ALA A 203 16.97 -8.60 5.13
C ALA A 203 15.98 -7.48 5.48
N VAL A 204 15.67 -6.62 4.49
CA VAL A 204 14.70 -5.52 4.64
C VAL A 204 13.46 -5.74 3.78
N GLY A 205 12.32 -5.18 4.19
CA GLY A 205 11.08 -5.22 3.39
C GLY A 205 11.26 -4.64 1.97
N GLY A 206 10.35 -4.97 1.03
CA GLY A 206 10.38 -4.49 -0.36
C GLY A 206 10.79 -5.56 -1.39
N PRO A 207 10.97 -5.20 -2.68
CA PRO A 207 11.40 -6.15 -3.71
C PRO A 207 12.76 -6.77 -3.33
N GLY A 208 13.00 -8.03 -3.71
CA GLY A 208 14.25 -8.76 -3.42
C GLY A 208 14.16 -9.85 -2.35
N ARG A 209 12.96 -10.24 -1.91
CA ARG A 209 12.75 -11.41 -1.04
C ARG A 209 13.35 -12.68 -1.65
N ASN A 210 13.04 -12.97 -2.92
CA ASN A 210 13.56 -14.15 -3.62
C ASN A 210 15.08 -14.13 -3.78
N ARG A 211 15.68 -12.94 -3.98
CA ARG A 211 17.14 -12.78 -4.02
C ARG A 211 17.78 -13.11 -2.67
N PHE A 212 17.15 -12.69 -1.57
CA PHE A 212 17.61 -13.03 -0.22
C PHE A 212 17.41 -14.51 0.08
N ILE A 213 16.27 -15.11 -0.28
CA ILE A 213 16.05 -16.56 -0.18
C ILE A 213 17.13 -17.31 -0.97
N SER A 214 17.43 -16.89 -2.20
CA SER A 214 18.49 -17.49 -3.01
C SER A 214 19.86 -17.36 -2.35
N LEU A 215 20.17 -16.21 -1.72
CA LEU A 215 21.40 -16.03 -0.95
C LEU A 215 21.47 -17.02 0.22
N ILE A 216 20.38 -17.17 0.98
CA ILE A 216 20.30 -18.08 2.12
C ILE A 216 20.39 -19.55 1.68
N LYS A 217 19.71 -19.93 0.60
CA LYS A 217 19.73 -21.28 0.02
C LYS A 217 21.06 -21.62 -0.66
N SER A 218 21.74 -20.62 -1.22
CA SER A 218 23.09 -20.81 -1.73
C SER A 218 24.02 -21.19 -0.59
N ARG A 219 25.06 -22.00 -0.86
CA ARG A 219 26.13 -22.30 0.10
C ARG A 219 27.00 -21.06 0.44
N GLN A 220 26.53 -19.85 0.15
CA GLN A 220 27.21 -18.62 0.52
C GLN A 220 27.10 -18.39 2.03
N ARG A 221 28.26 -18.07 2.60
CA ARG A 221 28.46 -17.76 4.01
C ARG A 221 27.74 -16.45 4.38
N THR A 222 27.00 -16.44 5.49
CA THR A 222 26.37 -15.24 6.06
C THR A 222 26.60 -15.24 7.57
N ASP A 223 27.56 -14.44 8.04
CA ASP A 223 27.99 -14.42 9.44
C ASP A 223 27.23 -13.37 10.26
N VAL A 224 26.97 -12.22 9.64
CA VAL A 224 26.28 -11.07 10.25
C VAL A 224 25.07 -10.71 9.39
N LEU A 225 23.88 -10.68 10.00
CA LEU A 225 22.64 -10.30 9.33
C LEU A 225 22.07 -9.02 9.95
N ILE A 226 21.75 -8.03 9.11
CA ILE A 226 21.00 -6.85 9.51
C ILE A 226 19.59 -6.94 8.93
N ALA A 227 18.54 -6.80 9.74
CA ALA A 227 17.18 -7.00 9.29
C ALA A 227 16.17 -6.01 9.89
N THR A 228 15.09 -5.76 9.15
CA THR A 228 13.88 -5.11 9.69
C THR A 228 12.92 -6.17 10.24
N PRO A 229 12.17 -5.92 11.34
CA PRO A 229 11.34 -6.92 12.00
C PRO A 229 10.39 -7.68 11.06
N GLY A 230 9.63 -6.96 10.22
CA GLY A 230 8.65 -7.61 9.33
C GLY A 230 9.27 -8.59 8.33
N ARG A 231 10.42 -8.26 7.72
CA ARG A 231 11.10 -9.19 6.80
C ARG A 231 11.77 -10.34 7.56
N LEU A 232 12.35 -10.07 8.72
CA LEU A 232 12.97 -11.14 9.51
C LEU A 232 11.92 -12.17 9.94
N LEU A 233 10.77 -11.72 10.43
CA LEU A 233 9.68 -12.59 10.85
C LEU A 233 9.14 -13.42 9.69
N ASP A 234 8.90 -12.82 8.52
CA ASP A 234 8.54 -13.54 7.29
C ASP A 234 9.56 -14.64 6.95
N MET A 235 10.86 -14.33 7.03
CA MET A 235 11.92 -15.32 6.76
C MET A 235 11.94 -16.44 7.81
N LEU A 236 11.73 -16.15 9.10
CA LEU A 236 11.67 -17.15 10.17
C LEU A 236 10.42 -18.02 10.07
N GLU A 237 9.30 -17.50 9.57
CA GLU A 237 8.02 -18.21 9.47
C GLU A 237 7.90 -19.03 8.19
N ASN A 238 8.47 -18.56 7.09
CA ASN A 238 8.19 -19.11 5.77
C ASN A 238 9.40 -19.75 5.07
N VAL A 239 10.60 -19.71 5.67
CA VAL A 239 11.84 -20.25 5.06
C VAL A 239 12.58 -21.17 6.04
N PRO A 240 12.32 -22.49 6.03
CA PRO A 240 12.92 -23.44 6.96
C PRO A 240 14.45 -23.42 6.94
N GLU A 241 15.08 -23.27 5.77
CA GLU A 241 16.54 -23.20 5.68
C GLU A 241 17.10 -21.96 6.40
N PHE A 242 16.34 -20.87 6.44
CA PHE A 242 16.71 -19.67 7.18
C PHE A 242 16.61 -19.89 8.69
N GLN A 243 15.55 -20.57 9.15
CA GLN A 243 15.40 -20.95 10.56
C GLN A 243 16.60 -21.77 11.02
N SER A 244 17.00 -22.79 10.26
CA SER A 244 18.19 -23.59 10.58
C SER A 244 19.48 -22.77 10.60
N LYS A 245 19.63 -21.74 9.74
CA LYS A 245 20.79 -20.83 9.82
C LYS A 245 20.77 -19.98 11.11
N CYS A 246 19.60 -19.67 11.65
CA CYS A 246 19.46 -18.90 12.88
C CYS A 246 19.68 -19.73 14.16
N GLU A 247 19.74 -21.06 14.09
CA GLU A 247 19.99 -21.92 15.26
C GLU A 247 21.37 -21.67 15.90
N GLY A 248 22.36 -21.27 15.10
CA GLY A 248 23.70 -20.92 15.58
C GLY A 248 23.87 -19.46 16.00
N LEU A 249 22.78 -18.74 16.25
CA LEU A 249 22.81 -17.34 16.63
C LEU A 249 23.38 -17.17 18.04
N GLU A 250 24.42 -16.35 18.16
CA GLU A 250 25.09 -16.09 19.44
C GLU A 250 24.84 -14.70 19.97
N THR A 251 24.56 -13.72 19.10
CA THR A 251 24.31 -12.33 19.52
C THR A 251 23.14 -11.72 18.76
N LEU A 252 22.12 -11.27 19.50
CA LEU A 252 20.99 -10.48 18.99
C LEU A 252 21.17 -9.02 19.42
N ILE A 253 21.02 -8.08 18.49
CA ILE A 253 21.16 -6.66 18.75
C ILE A 253 19.87 -5.94 18.36
N PHE A 254 19.30 -5.17 19.27
CA PHE A 254 18.24 -4.20 18.99
C PHE A 254 18.87 -2.83 18.84
N ASP A 255 18.89 -2.29 17.62
CA ASP A 255 19.29 -0.91 17.35
C ASP A 255 18.05 0.00 17.31
N GLU A 256 18.17 1.19 17.89
CA GLU A 256 17.06 2.13 18.09
C GLU A 256 15.79 1.44 18.63
N ALA A 257 15.94 0.74 19.75
CA ALA A 257 14.87 -0.07 20.36
C ALA A 257 13.60 0.73 20.69
N ASP A 258 13.76 2.00 21.04
CA ASP A 258 12.67 2.96 21.23
C ASP A 258 11.89 3.19 19.95
N GLN A 259 12.57 3.40 18.83
CA GLN A 259 11.92 3.54 17.54
C GLN A 259 11.22 2.24 17.09
N LEU A 260 11.82 1.07 17.34
CA LEU A 260 11.17 -0.20 17.04
C LEU A 260 9.80 -0.32 17.71
N LEU A 261 9.68 0.15 18.96
CA LEU A 261 8.42 0.17 19.70
C LEU A 261 7.43 1.21 19.19
N GLU A 262 7.88 2.43 18.95
CA GLU A 262 7.02 3.50 18.43
C GLU A 262 6.42 3.15 17.06
N MET A 263 7.15 2.41 16.23
CA MET A 263 6.68 1.92 14.94
C MET A 263 5.70 0.73 15.05
N GLY A 264 5.36 0.31 16.27
CA GLY A 264 4.40 -0.76 16.52
C GLY A 264 4.95 -2.17 16.32
N PHE A 265 6.28 -2.37 16.29
CA PHE A 265 6.87 -3.71 16.10
C PHE A 265 6.90 -4.57 17.36
N ARG A 266 6.19 -4.18 18.43
CA ARG A 266 6.19 -4.91 19.71
C ARG A 266 5.85 -6.40 19.56
N ASP A 267 4.79 -6.68 18.81
CA ASP A 267 4.31 -8.05 18.59
C ASP A 267 5.26 -8.81 17.67
N SER A 268 5.77 -8.16 16.62
CA SER A 268 6.77 -8.76 15.73
C SER A 268 8.07 -9.11 16.47
N ILE A 269 8.56 -8.23 17.36
CA ILE A 269 9.75 -8.50 18.18
C ILE A 269 9.51 -9.70 19.08
N SER A 270 8.34 -9.77 19.73
CA SER A 270 7.98 -10.92 20.56
C SER A 270 8.01 -12.22 19.75
N ALA A 271 7.36 -12.24 18.59
CA ALA A 271 7.31 -13.41 17.72
C ALA A 271 8.67 -13.82 17.12
N ILE A 272 9.56 -12.85 16.89
CA ILE A 272 10.95 -13.10 16.45
C ILE A 272 11.73 -13.76 17.58
N VAL A 273 11.71 -13.17 18.79
CA VAL A 273 12.48 -13.64 19.94
C VAL A 273 12.08 -15.06 20.33
N GLU A 274 10.79 -15.40 20.24
CA GLU A 274 10.26 -16.75 20.51
C GLU A 274 10.77 -17.81 19.51
N LYS A 275 11.19 -17.41 18.31
CA LYS A 275 11.72 -18.30 17.26
C LYS A 275 13.24 -18.37 17.20
N LEU A 276 13.95 -17.52 17.96
CA LEU A 276 15.40 -17.50 18.02
C LEU A 276 15.91 -18.31 19.22
N PRO A 277 17.15 -18.86 19.17
CA PRO A 277 17.72 -19.63 20.28
C PRO A 277 17.72 -18.84 21.59
N SER A 278 17.23 -19.45 22.68
CA SER A 278 17.14 -18.80 24.00
C SER A 278 18.53 -18.52 24.62
N GLN A 279 19.50 -19.41 24.38
CA GLN A 279 20.88 -19.26 24.81
C GLN A 279 21.68 -18.41 23.80
N ARG A 280 21.67 -17.10 24.02
CA ARG A 280 22.41 -16.10 23.23
C ARG A 280 22.67 -14.87 24.09
N GLN A 281 23.61 -14.03 23.67
CA GLN A 281 23.75 -12.67 24.20
C GLN A 281 22.78 -11.72 23.48
N THR A 282 22.18 -10.80 24.23
CA THR A 282 21.30 -9.77 23.68
C THR A 282 21.78 -8.37 24.07
N PHE A 283 21.96 -7.51 23.08
CA PHE A 283 22.30 -6.10 23.28
C PHE A 283 21.14 -5.21 22.84
N MET A 284 20.78 -4.24 23.66
CA MET A 284 19.70 -3.30 23.39
C MET A 284 20.23 -1.88 23.47
N PHE A 285 20.21 -1.18 22.34
CA PHE A 285 20.64 0.21 22.22
C PHE A 285 19.42 1.11 22.02
N SER A 286 19.26 2.10 22.89
CA SER A 286 18.14 3.03 22.86
C SER A 286 18.61 4.46 23.19
N ALA A 287 17.91 5.47 22.69
CA ALA A 287 18.14 6.84 23.14
C ALA A 287 17.37 7.13 24.45
N THR A 288 16.28 6.40 24.70
CA THR A 288 15.37 6.60 25.83
C THR A 288 15.20 5.34 26.67
N LEU A 289 14.69 5.50 27.90
CA LEU A 289 14.28 4.40 28.78
C LEU A 289 12.79 4.51 29.14
N SER A 290 11.94 4.54 28.12
CA SER A 290 10.49 4.50 28.34
C SER A 290 10.05 3.20 29.02
N SER A 291 8.85 3.20 29.62
CA SER A 291 8.25 1.99 30.19
C SER A 291 8.13 0.85 29.17
N GLY A 292 7.92 1.19 27.89
CA GLY A 292 7.93 0.22 26.79
C GLY A 292 9.28 -0.46 26.60
N ILE A 293 10.38 0.30 26.65
CA ILE A 293 11.74 -0.23 26.54
C ILE A 293 12.07 -1.14 27.70
N GLN A 294 11.72 -0.74 28.92
CA GLN A 294 11.90 -1.58 30.11
C GLN A 294 11.12 -2.89 30.00
N ALA A 295 9.90 -2.86 29.45
CA ALA A 295 9.09 -4.06 29.24
C ALA A 295 9.70 -5.03 28.22
N ILE A 296 10.25 -4.54 27.10
CA ILE A 296 10.95 -5.40 26.14
C ILE A 296 12.26 -5.92 26.76
N ALA A 297 13.06 -5.05 27.38
CA ALA A 297 14.32 -5.45 28.03
C ALA A 297 14.10 -6.62 29.00
N LYS A 298 13.05 -6.55 29.83
CA LYS A 298 12.68 -7.64 30.75
C LYS A 298 12.29 -8.95 30.04
N LYS A 299 11.70 -8.89 28.84
CA LYS A 299 11.31 -10.07 28.06
C LYS A 299 12.48 -10.64 27.24
N THR A 300 13.46 -9.81 26.85
CA THR A 300 14.48 -10.20 25.87
C THR A 300 15.89 -10.35 26.43
N LEU A 301 16.24 -9.66 27.51
CA LEU A 301 17.55 -9.72 28.15
C LEU A 301 17.56 -10.74 29.29
N GLN A 302 18.68 -11.42 29.49
CA GLN A 302 18.90 -12.31 30.63
C GLN A 302 19.01 -11.51 31.95
N PRO A 303 18.57 -12.08 33.09
CA PRO A 303 18.79 -11.48 34.40
C PRO A 303 20.28 -11.21 34.66
N GLY A 304 20.60 -10.03 35.22
CA GLY A 304 21.98 -9.64 35.50
C GLY A 304 22.74 -8.96 34.35
N TYR A 305 22.02 -8.45 33.34
CA TYR A 305 22.56 -7.63 32.26
C TYR A 305 23.25 -6.36 32.78
N ASP A 306 24.28 -5.88 32.07
CA ASP A 306 24.93 -4.62 32.41
C ASP A 306 24.16 -3.44 31.80
N TYR A 307 23.86 -2.44 32.64
CA TYR A 307 23.22 -1.20 32.22
C TYR A 307 24.27 -0.10 32.04
N ILE A 308 24.39 0.44 30.83
CA ILE A 308 25.36 1.48 30.48
C ILE A 308 24.58 2.74 30.10
N ASP A 309 24.74 3.80 30.88
CA ASP A 309 24.19 5.12 30.57
C ASP A 309 25.33 6.09 30.24
N THR A 310 25.47 6.43 28.96
CA THR A 310 26.44 7.44 28.53
C THR A 310 25.77 8.78 28.24
N VAL A 311 24.54 8.98 28.73
CA VAL A 311 23.85 10.27 28.68
C VAL A 311 24.09 10.95 30.04
N PRO A 312 24.94 11.99 30.12
CA PRO A 312 25.21 12.64 31.40
C PRO A 312 23.92 13.23 31.99
N ALA A 313 23.71 13.07 33.30
CA ALA A 313 22.52 13.59 34.00
C ALA A 313 22.33 15.12 33.82
N ASN A 314 23.44 15.86 33.57
CA ASN A 314 23.46 17.32 33.50
C ASN A 314 23.85 17.88 32.12
N GLU A 315 23.98 17.07 31.06
CA GLU A 315 24.34 17.60 29.74
C GLU A 315 23.09 17.79 28.87
N THR A 316 22.76 19.06 28.63
CA THR A 316 21.66 19.55 27.78
C THR A 316 21.69 18.82 26.42
N PRO A 317 20.75 17.90 26.10
CA PRO A 317 20.77 17.18 24.82
C PRO A 317 20.84 18.09 23.58
N THR A 318 21.41 17.60 22.47
CA THR A 318 21.79 18.43 21.30
C THR A 318 20.65 19.31 20.76
N HIS A 319 19.40 18.84 20.81
CA HIS A 319 18.25 19.65 20.44
C HIS A 319 18.13 20.92 21.32
N LEU A 320 18.49 20.86 22.60
CA LEU A 320 18.52 22.01 23.50
C LEU A 320 19.66 23.01 23.17
N LYS A 321 20.68 22.62 22.39
CA LYS A 321 21.74 23.52 21.87
C LYS A 321 21.34 24.21 20.56
N VAL A 322 20.36 23.67 19.85
CA VAL A 322 19.77 24.28 18.64
C VAL A 322 18.94 25.48 19.06
N ARG A 323 19.03 26.60 18.33
CA ARG A 323 18.12 27.73 18.52
C ARG A 323 16.73 27.29 18.08
N GLN A 324 15.80 27.18 19.01
CA GLN A 324 14.45 26.70 18.76
C GLN A 324 13.42 27.80 18.95
N THR A 325 12.65 28.09 17.92
CA THR A 325 11.57 29.07 18.00
C THR A 325 10.24 28.52 17.50
N TYR A 326 9.14 29.15 17.92
CA TYR A 326 7.80 28.85 17.43
C TYR A 326 7.09 30.11 16.93
N ALA A 327 6.20 29.95 15.96
CA ALA A 327 5.28 30.99 15.50
C ALA A 327 3.84 30.45 15.52
N ILE A 328 2.89 31.25 16.00
CA ILE A 328 1.45 30.94 15.96
C ILE A 328 0.82 31.78 14.85
N LEU A 329 0.33 31.12 13.80
CA LEU A 329 -0.17 31.77 12.59
C LEU A 329 -1.43 31.07 12.07
N PRO A 330 -2.50 31.79 11.73
CA PRO A 330 -3.58 31.23 10.90
C PRO A 330 -3.02 30.62 9.63
N TYR A 331 -3.60 29.53 9.16
CA TYR A 331 -3.02 28.76 8.06
C TYR A 331 -2.94 29.55 6.75
N SER A 332 -3.88 30.48 6.53
CA SER A 332 -3.86 31.46 5.42
C SER A 332 -2.56 32.27 5.31
N GLN A 333 -1.77 32.37 6.39
CA GLN A 333 -0.51 33.12 6.43
C GLN A 333 0.73 32.20 6.48
N GLN A 334 0.55 30.91 6.79
CA GLN A 334 1.68 30.01 7.06
C GLN A 334 2.57 29.78 5.85
N LEU A 335 1.99 29.64 4.64
CA LEU A 335 2.78 29.39 3.43
C LEU A 335 3.56 30.61 2.97
N SER A 336 3.00 31.82 3.10
CA SER A 336 3.72 33.07 2.80
C SER A 336 4.91 33.26 3.75
N VAL A 337 4.72 32.96 5.03
CA VAL A 337 5.81 32.99 6.03
C VAL A 337 6.83 31.89 5.77
N LEU A 338 6.42 30.68 5.37
CA LEU A 338 7.34 29.61 5.00
C LEU A 338 8.22 30.00 3.79
N TYR A 339 7.62 30.59 2.76
CA TYR A 339 8.36 31.10 1.59
C TYR A 339 9.41 32.14 2.01
N ASP A 340 9.02 33.11 2.83
CA ASP A 340 9.92 34.15 3.33
C ASP A 340 11.06 33.58 4.21
N ILE A 341 10.76 32.64 5.11
CA ILE A 341 11.76 31.91 5.91
C ILE A 341 12.79 31.23 5.00
N ILE A 342 12.35 30.52 3.96
CA ILE A 342 13.24 29.83 3.03
C ILE A 342 14.14 30.84 2.30
N GLN A 343 13.57 31.93 1.79
CA GLN A 343 14.32 32.92 1.02
C GLN A 343 15.31 33.70 1.87
N GLN A 344 14.89 34.19 3.05
CA GLN A 344 15.79 34.90 3.96
C GLN A 344 16.92 34.00 4.45
N HIS A 345 16.64 32.72 4.73
CA HIS A 345 17.68 31.78 5.13
C HIS A 345 18.67 31.49 4.01
N ARG A 346 18.20 31.37 2.76
CA ARG A 346 19.06 31.21 1.56
C ARG A 346 19.93 32.45 1.30
N GLN A 347 19.39 33.65 1.49
CA GLN A 347 20.12 34.91 1.33
C GLN A 347 21.19 35.09 2.40
N SER A 348 20.89 34.73 3.65
CA SER A 348 21.82 34.87 4.78
C SER A 348 22.83 33.73 4.88
N ASN A 349 22.56 32.56 4.27
CA ASN A 349 23.43 31.38 4.33
C ASN A 349 23.68 30.79 2.93
N PRO A 350 24.86 31.00 2.32
CA PRO A 350 25.22 30.41 1.03
C PRO A 350 25.16 28.86 1.00
N ALA A 351 25.35 28.22 2.15
CA ALA A 351 25.21 26.77 2.36
C ALA A 351 23.82 26.37 2.93
N ALA A 352 22.76 27.09 2.59
CA ALA A 352 21.41 26.86 3.10
C ALA A 352 20.88 25.47 2.73
N LYS A 353 20.83 24.58 3.71
CA LYS A 353 20.31 23.22 3.57
C LYS A 353 19.15 23.04 4.54
N ILE A 354 17.95 23.10 4.00
CA ILE A 354 16.70 23.30 4.75
C ILE A 354 15.85 22.03 4.65
N ILE A 355 15.31 21.57 5.77
CA ILE A 355 14.31 20.50 5.82
C ILE A 355 13.00 21.05 6.36
N VAL A 356 11.91 20.86 5.61
CA VAL A 356 10.56 21.23 6.03
C VAL A 356 9.74 19.97 6.27
N PHE A 357 9.32 19.75 7.51
CA PHE A 357 8.48 18.64 7.91
C PHE A 357 7.00 18.99 7.84
N PHE A 358 6.22 18.09 7.24
CA PHE A 358 4.76 18.18 7.20
C PHE A 358 4.11 16.96 7.86
N PRO A 359 2.89 17.09 8.41
CA PRO A 359 2.26 16.04 9.20
C PRO A 359 1.83 14.83 8.35
N THR A 360 1.58 15.02 7.05
CA THR A 360 1.09 13.94 6.18
C THR A 360 1.79 13.91 4.83
N THR A 361 1.86 12.72 4.22
CA THR A 361 2.47 12.54 2.90
C THR A 361 1.74 13.28 1.77
N LYS A 362 0.42 13.45 1.87
CA LYS A 362 -0.37 14.20 0.89
C LYS A 362 -0.10 15.70 0.97
N VAL A 363 0.11 16.23 2.18
CA VAL A 363 0.53 17.63 2.38
C VAL A 363 1.92 17.86 1.77
N VAL A 364 2.87 16.94 1.98
CA VAL A 364 4.21 17.01 1.37
C VAL A 364 4.11 17.08 -0.15
N SER A 365 3.43 16.12 -0.76
CA SER A 365 3.35 16.01 -2.23
C SER A 365 2.63 17.21 -2.85
N TYR A 366 1.51 17.64 -2.26
CA TYR A 366 0.78 18.81 -2.74
C TYR A 366 1.61 20.09 -2.65
N LEU A 367 2.20 20.38 -1.49
CA LEU A 367 2.96 21.62 -1.29
C LEU A 367 4.31 21.61 -1.99
N ALA A 368 4.94 20.45 -2.20
CA ALA A 368 6.13 20.35 -3.04
C ALA A 368 5.80 20.70 -4.50
N GLY A 369 4.64 20.27 -5.01
CA GLY A 369 4.14 20.68 -6.32
C GLY A 369 3.91 22.20 -6.40
N VAL A 370 3.11 22.74 -5.47
CA VAL A 370 2.81 24.19 -5.41
C VAL A 370 4.10 25.03 -5.32
N PHE A 371 5.05 24.65 -4.47
CA PHE A 371 6.31 25.41 -4.35
C PHE A 371 7.23 25.24 -5.56
N ASN A 372 7.18 24.11 -6.29
CA ASN A 372 7.98 23.95 -7.51
C ASN A 372 7.44 24.74 -8.70
N ASP A 373 6.15 25.10 -8.68
CA ASP A 373 5.57 26.03 -9.66
C ASP A 373 6.01 27.49 -9.41
N ILE A 374 6.64 27.77 -8.26
CA ILE A 374 7.20 29.08 -7.93
C ILE A 374 8.63 29.19 -8.47
N PRO A 375 8.94 30.19 -9.30
CA PRO A 375 10.30 30.41 -9.79
C PRO A 375 11.35 30.52 -8.67
N GLY A 376 12.41 29.71 -8.77
CA GLY A 376 13.56 29.75 -7.85
C GLY A 376 13.43 28.94 -6.55
N MET A 377 12.34 28.19 -6.35
CA MET A 377 12.17 27.36 -5.15
C MET A 377 12.85 25.98 -5.21
N ASP A 378 12.77 25.26 -6.33
CA ASP A 378 13.45 23.96 -6.57
C ASP A 378 13.47 23.04 -5.33
N VAL A 379 12.29 22.62 -4.90
CA VAL A 379 12.05 21.81 -3.71
C VAL A 379 12.15 20.31 -4.04
N MET A 380 12.94 19.58 -3.27
CA MET A 380 12.97 18.12 -3.28
C MET A 380 11.88 17.55 -2.38
N GLU A 381 11.29 16.40 -2.74
CA GLU A 381 10.29 15.73 -1.90
C GLU A 381 10.72 14.31 -1.46
N ILE A 382 10.46 13.96 -0.20
CA ILE A 382 10.62 12.58 0.31
C ILE A 382 9.45 12.23 1.24
N HIS A 383 8.69 11.18 0.92
CA HIS A 383 7.66 10.62 1.81
C HIS A 383 7.43 9.12 1.54
N SER A 384 6.68 8.45 2.43
CA SER A 384 6.53 6.98 2.41
C SER A 384 5.78 6.41 1.19
N LYS A 385 5.01 7.24 0.49
CA LYS A 385 4.27 6.84 -0.74
C LYS A 385 5.12 6.88 -2.03
N LEU A 386 6.31 7.48 -2.01
CA LEU A 386 7.25 7.41 -3.14
C LEU A 386 7.87 6.01 -3.27
N THR A 387 8.29 5.63 -4.48
CA THR A 387 9.02 4.36 -4.68
C THR A 387 10.37 4.38 -3.96
N GLN A 388 10.87 3.20 -3.55
CA GLN A 388 12.15 3.12 -2.84
C GLN A 388 13.31 3.68 -3.68
N VAL A 389 13.33 3.37 -4.99
CA VAL A 389 14.36 3.88 -5.92
C VAL A 389 14.34 5.41 -5.96
N HIS A 390 13.14 6.01 -6.04
CA HIS A 390 12.99 7.46 -6.02
C HIS A 390 13.48 8.05 -4.70
N ARG A 391 13.06 7.49 -3.56
CA ARG A 391 13.51 7.95 -2.22
C ARG A 391 15.02 7.89 -2.08
N THR A 392 15.65 6.77 -2.44
CA THR A 392 17.11 6.61 -2.35
C THR A 392 17.84 7.63 -3.20
N ARG A 393 17.36 7.89 -4.43
CA ARG A 393 17.93 8.88 -5.35
C ARG A 393 17.84 10.30 -4.79
N VAL A 394 16.65 10.72 -4.30
CA VAL A 394 16.45 12.06 -3.74
C VAL A 394 17.24 12.24 -2.44
N ALA A 395 17.22 11.24 -1.55
CA ALA A 395 18.00 11.28 -0.31
C ALA A 395 19.50 11.42 -0.57
N GLN A 396 20.05 10.71 -1.59
CA GLN A 396 21.45 10.87 -2.00
C GLN A 396 21.74 12.24 -2.60
N ARG A 397 20.83 12.77 -3.44
CA ARG A 397 20.94 14.12 -4.01
C ARG A 397 20.97 15.17 -2.90
N PHE A 398 20.02 15.13 -1.98
CA PHE A 398 19.96 16.04 -0.83
C PHE A 398 21.19 15.88 0.07
N ARG A 399 21.62 14.65 0.38
CA ARG A 399 22.84 14.39 1.18
C ARG A 399 24.06 15.08 0.59
N ARG A 400 24.28 15.00 -0.72
CA ARG A 400 25.44 15.58 -1.43
C ARG A 400 25.31 17.08 -1.71
N ALA A 401 24.10 17.62 -1.69
CA ALA A 401 23.87 19.03 -2.00
C ALA A 401 24.54 19.95 -0.97
N HIS A 402 25.16 21.02 -1.47
CA HIS A 402 25.72 22.10 -0.65
C HIS A 402 24.61 23.04 -0.14
N SER A 403 23.63 23.34 -1.00
CA SER A 403 22.42 24.12 -0.69
C SER A 403 21.22 23.42 -1.33
N ALA A 404 20.13 23.25 -0.58
CA ALA A 404 18.91 22.56 -1.04
C ALA A 404 17.74 22.76 -0.07
N VAL A 405 16.51 22.62 -0.56
CA VAL A 405 15.29 22.55 0.26
C VAL A 405 14.64 21.18 0.08
N LEU A 406 14.33 20.51 1.19
CA LEU A 406 13.67 19.22 1.22
C LEU A 406 12.34 19.32 1.97
N PHE A 407 11.23 19.04 1.28
CA PHE A 407 9.92 18.82 1.88
C PHE A 407 9.76 17.34 2.19
N THR A 408 9.41 17.01 3.43
CA THR A 408 9.36 15.60 3.86
C THR A 408 8.31 15.34 4.91
N SER A 409 7.83 14.10 4.95
CA SER A 409 7.10 13.57 6.10
C SER A 409 8.09 13.05 7.14
N ASP A 410 7.60 12.39 8.19
CA ASP A 410 8.42 11.79 9.24
C ASP A 410 9.41 10.70 8.79
N VAL A 411 9.38 10.29 7.51
CA VAL A 411 10.33 9.33 6.95
C VAL A 411 11.79 9.82 6.99
N SER A 412 12.00 11.14 7.03
CA SER A 412 13.33 11.74 7.14
C SER A 412 13.69 12.16 8.57
N ALA A 413 12.77 11.99 9.55
CA ALA A 413 12.98 12.47 10.91
C ALA A 413 13.91 11.55 11.72
N ARG A 414 14.07 10.28 11.32
CA ARG A 414 14.85 9.25 12.03
C ARG A 414 15.65 8.39 11.04
N GLY A 415 16.75 7.78 11.48
CA GLY A 415 17.53 6.82 10.68
C GLY A 415 18.24 7.33 9.41
N VAL A 416 18.09 8.60 9.03
CA VAL A 416 18.77 9.19 7.86
C VAL A 416 19.74 10.29 8.27
N ASP A 417 21.01 10.14 7.90
CA ASP A 417 22.02 11.19 8.09
C ASP A 417 22.12 12.12 6.88
N TYR A 418 21.89 13.41 7.13
CA TYR A 418 22.05 14.51 6.19
C TYR A 418 23.04 15.51 6.78
N PRO A 419 24.30 15.51 6.33
CA PRO A 419 25.31 16.42 6.86
C PRO A 419 25.02 17.86 6.43
N GLY A 420 25.27 18.80 7.34
CA GLY A 420 25.22 20.24 7.08
C GLY A 420 23.82 20.84 6.98
N VAL A 421 22.79 20.24 7.57
CA VAL A 421 21.44 20.85 7.62
C VAL A 421 21.49 22.07 8.54
N THR A 422 21.21 23.25 7.99
CA THR A 422 21.31 24.54 8.72
C THR A 422 19.99 25.02 9.30
N LEU A 423 18.85 24.58 8.75
CA LEU A 423 17.52 24.95 9.21
C LEU A 423 16.54 23.76 9.12
N VAL A 424 15.77 23.57 10.19
CA VAL A 424 14.61 22.66 10.21
C VAL A 424 13.35 23.49 10.47
N VAL A 425 12.38 23.41 9.56
CA VAL A 425 11.05 23.99 9.74
C VAL A 425 10.04 22.87 9.94
N GLN A 426 9.16 22.97 10.93
CA GLN A 426 8.10 22.02 11.20
C GLN A 426 6.76 22.72 11.00
N MET A 427 6.00 22.29 10.00
CA MET A 427 4.68 22.85 9.69
C MET A 427 3.62 22.02 10.40
N GLY A 428 2.86 22.64 11.30
CA GLY A 428 1.86 21.97 12.13
C GLY A 428 2.47 21.08 13.23
N MET A 429 1.60 20.56 14.11
CA MET A 429 2.05 19.74 15.23
C MET A 429 2.58 18.35 14.77
N PRO A 430 3.65 17.82 15.38
CA PRO A 430 4.01 16.41 15.27
C PRO A 430 3.09 15.53 16.15
N THR A 431 3.25 14.21 16.04
CA THR A 431 2.47 13.22 16.81
C THR A 431 2.90 13.07 18.26
N SER A 432 4.04 13.62 18.67
CA SER A 432 4.55 13.60 20.05
C SER A 432 5.68 14.61 20.24
N SER A 433 6.01 14.90 21.50
CA SER A 433 7.20 15.68 21.88
C SER A 433 8.50 15.01 21.44
N ASP A 434 8.59 13.69 21.52
CA ASP A 434 9.74 12.94 21.00
C ASP A 434 9.89 13.16 19.50
N GLN A 435 8.80 13.04 18.73
CA GLN A 435 8.85 13.24 17.28
C GLN A 435 9.30 14.67 16.91
N TYR A 436 8.88 15.68 17.68
CA TYR A 436 9.41 17.05 17.56
C TYR A 436 10.94 17.07 17.74
N ILE A 437 11.46 16.43 18.80
CA ILE A 437 12.90 16.36 19.10
C ILE A 437 13.68 15.68 17.96
N HIS A 438 13.12 14.63 17.35
CA HIS A 438 13.80 13.93 16.24
C HIS A 438 13.87 14.76 14.96
N ARG A 439 12.80 15.51 14.66
CA ARG A 439 12.76 16.46 13.53
C ARG A 439 13.81 17.54 13.72
N VAL A 440 13.80 18.25 14.85
CA VAL A 440 14.79 19.31 15.13
C VAL A 440 16.22 18.77 15.23
N GLY A 441 16.39 17.54 15.69
CA GLY A 441 17.69 16.84 15.72
C GLY A 441 18.28 16.50 14.34
N ARG A 442 17.65 16.93 13.23
CA ARG A 442 18.29 16.92 11.91
C ARG A 442 19.28 18.06 11.71
N THR A 443 19.18 19.14 12.47
CA THR A 443 20.17 20.24 12.49
C THR A 443 20.99 20.23 13.78
N GLY A 444 22.04 21.07 13.87
CA GLY A 444 22.88 21.20 15.06
C GLY A 444 23.79 19.99 15.36
N ARG A 445 24.07 19.15 14.35
CA ARG A 445 24.88 17.93 14.50
C ARG A 445 26.37 18.24 14.54
N ALA A 446 27.14 17.38 15.23
CA ALA A 446 28.60 17.45 15.31
C ALA A 446 29.16 18.82 15.78
N GLY A 447 28.42 19.52 16.65
CA GLY A 447 28.83 20.82 17.20
C GLY A 447 28.57 22.02 16.29
N ALA A 448 27.98 21.84 15.10
CA ALA A 448 27.58 22.94 14.23
C ALA A 448 26.38 23.71 14.79
N SER A 449 26.27 24.99 14.45
CA SER A 449 25.06 25.79 14.73
C SER A 449 23.90 25.36 13.83
N GLY A 450 22.69 25.45 14.36
CA GLY A 450 21.46 25.07 13.66
C GLY A 450 20.26 25.81 14.21
N GLU A 451 19.24 25.99 13.38
CA GLU A 451 17.99 26.64 13.75
C GLU A 451 16.79 25.70 13.52
N GLY A 452 15.87 25.66 14.49
CA GLY A 452 14.63 24.91 14.42
C GLY A 452 13.44 25.84 14.62
N ILE A 453 12.50 25.84 13.68
CA ILE A 453 11.29 26.66 13.75
C ILE A 453 10.07 25.73 13.66
N ILE A 454 9.10 25.85 14.56
CA ILE A 454 7.79 25.21 14.42
C ILE A 454 6.70 26.27 14.18
N ILE A 455 5.91 26.08 13.14
CA ILE A 455 4.78 26.94 12.80
C ILE A 455 3.51 26.19 13.15
N LEU A 456 2.73 26.73 14.08
CA LEU A 456 1.49 26.12 14.56
C LEU A 456 0.29 27.01 14.23
N SER A 457 -0.83 26.38 13.94
CA SER A 457 -2.12 27.05 13.88
C SER A 457 -2.60 27.42 15.29
N PRO A 458 -3.46 28.44 15.48
CA PRO A 458 -3.92 28.85 16.80
C PRO A 458 -4.50 27.72 17.67
N TYR A 459 -5.17 26.75 17.04
CA TYR A 459 -5.75 25.61 17.75
C TYR A 459 -4.74 24.47 18.05
N GLU A 460 -3.59 24.45 17.38
CA GLU A 460 -2.47 23.54 17.66
C GLU A 460 -1.56 24.05 18.77
N LYS A 461 -1.75 25.30 19.23
CA LYS A 461 -0.90 25.97 20.24
C LYS A 461 -0.67 25.12 21.50
N ARG A 462 -1.67 24.36 21.94
CA ARG A 462 -1.58 23.48 23.13
C ARG A 462 -0.53 22.39 23.00
N PHE A 463 -0.08 22.06 21.79
CA PHE A 463 1.06 21.16 21.60
C PHE A 463 2.32 21.66 22.33
N LEU A 464 2.50 22.98 22.47
CA LEU A 464 3.62 23.56 23.23
C LEU A 464 3.62 23.13 24.70
N ASP A 465 2.46 22.79 25.28
CA ASP A 465 2.36 22.28 26.65
C ASP A 465 3.09 20.93 26.82
N SER A 466 3.28 20.18 25.72
CA SER A 466 4.05 18.93 25.69
C SER A 466 5.56 19.15 25.55
N LEU A 467 6.00 20.37 25.25
CA LEU A 467 7.40 20.75 25.03
C LEU A 467 8.01 21.53 26.20
N LYS A 468 7.44 21.42 27.41
CA LYS A 468 7.88 22.20 28.60
C LYS A 468 9.36 22.04 28.93
N ASP A 469 9.94 20.87 28.62
CA ASP A 469 11.35 20.56 28.87
C ASP A 469 12.29 20.98 27.70
N VAL A 470 11.74 21.65 26.68
CA VAL A 470 12.47 22.15 25.51
C VAL A 470 12.57 23.69 25.58
N PRO A 471 13.76 24.30 25.39
CA PRO A 471 13.98 25.75 25.46
C PRO A 471 13.49 26.44 24.18
N ILE A 472 12.21 26.25 23.84
CA ILE A 472 11.57 26.82 22.67
C ILE A 472 10.98 28.20 23.02
N LYS A 473 11.29 29.22 22.21
CA LYS A 473 10.82 30.60 22.43
C LYS A 473 9.95 31.08 21.29
N GLN A 474 9.08 32.06 21.54
CA GLN A 474 8.34 32.67 20.44
C GLN A 474 9.31 33.41 19.51
N ASP A 475 9.18 33.21 18.19
CA ASP A 475 9.95 33.96 17.20
C ASP A 475 9.29 35.32 16.98
N MET A 476 9.95 36.41 17.36
CA MET A 476 9.40 37.76 17.18
C MET A 476 9.45 38.24 15.72
N ARG A 477 10.19 37.55 14.84
CA ARG A 477 10.21 37.85 13.40
C ARG A 477 8.94 37.38 12.70
N TYR A 478 8.31 36.33 13.24
CA TYR A 478 7.22 35.62 12.58
C TYR A 478 5.98 35.58 13.47
N GLY A 479 4.90 36.19 13.02
CA GLY A 479 3.63 36.26 13.73
C GLY A 479 2.55 36.93 12.88
N PRO A 480 1.29 36.99 13.34
CA PRO A 480 0.18 37.46 12.50
C PRO A 480 0.33 38.90 12.00
N GLN A 481 1.17 39.70 12.66
CA GLN A 481 1.46 41.09 12.33
C GLN A 481 2.79 41.30 11.58
N ALA A 482 3.58 40.24 11.39
CA ALA A 482 4.88 40.33 10.74
C ALA A 482 4.73 40.81 9.27
N PRO A 483 5.70 41.59 8.73
CA PRO A 483 5.67 42.02 7.32
C PRO A 483 5.48 40.86 6.35
N ALA A 484 6.15 39.72 6.59
CA ALA A 484 6.04 38.51 5.78
C ALA A 484 4.62 37.93 5.70
N ALA A 485 3.85 37.98 6.79
CA ALA A 485 2.45 37.50 6.82
C ALA A 485 1.49 38.41 6.04
N ARG A 486 1.90 39.65 5.76
CA ARG A 486 1.15 40.67 5.01
C ARG A 486 1.75 40.94 3.62
N ASN A 487 2.68 40.11 3.17
CA ASN A 487 3.29 40.26 1.85
C ASN A 487 2.30 39.78 0.77
N GLU A 488 1.56 40.73 0.18
CA GLU A 488 0.54 40.46 -0.82
C GLU A 488 1.14 39.95 -2.15
N GLU A 489 2.37 40.34 -2.51
CA GLU A 489 3.05 39.81 -3.70
C GLU A 489 3.31 38.31 -3.57
N VAL A 490 3.81 37.87 -2.40
CA VAL A 490 4.06 36.44 -2.12
C VAL A 490 2.75 35.66 -2.04
N LYS A 491 1.69 36.25 -1.46
CA LYS A 491 0.36 35.62 -1.45
C LYS A 491 -0.18 35.44 -2.86
N GLN A 492 -0.07 36.46 -3.72
CA GLN A 492 -0.51 36.37 -5.10
C GLN A 492 0.25 35.29 -5.86
N LEU A 493 1.56 35.23 -5.68
CA LEU A 493 2.41 34.22 -6.30
C LEU A 493 2.06 32.79 -5.84
N LEU A 494 1.77 32.60 -4.56
CA LEU A 494 1.27 31.31 -4.02
C LEU A 494 -0.13 30.98 -4.54
N GLU A 495 -1.03 31.95 -4.63
CA GLU A 495 -2.37 31.74 -5.20
C GLU A 495 -2.29 31.33 -6.67
N ASP A 496 -1.41 31.95 -7.46
CA ASP A 496 -1.20 31.61 -8.86
C ASP A 496 -0.61 30.19 -9.03
N ALA A 497 0.37 29.82 -8.20
CA ALA A 497 0.88 28.44 -8.16
C ALA A 497 -0.21 27.42 -7.78
N MET A 498 -1.07 27.73 -6.81
CA MET A 498 -2.19 26.86 -6.42
C MET A 498 -3.27 26.74 -7.50
N ARG A 499 -3.39 27.68 -8.44
CA ARG A 499 -4.34 27.55 -9.57
C ARG A 499 -3.91 26.48 -10.57
N HIS A 500 -2.60 26.22 -10.68
CA HIS A 500 -2.06 25.15 -11.53
C HIS A 500 -2.10 23.78 -10.83
N ALA A 501 -2.19 23.76 -9.50
CA ALA A 501 -2.27 22.53 -8.74
C ALA A 501 -3.62 21.81 -8.99
N PRO A 502 -3.62 20.47 -9.22
CA PRO A 502 -4.84 19.71 -9.41
C PRO A 502 -5.79 19.84 -8.21
N LYS A 503 -7.07 20.10 -8.49
CA LYS A 503 -8.10 20.26 -7.46
C LYS A 503 -8.22 19.01 -6.57
N GLU A 504 -8.09 17.83 -7.16
CA GLU A 504 -8.12 16.54 -6.48
C GLU A 504 -6.98 16.43 -5.46
N ALA A 505 -5.78 16.89 -5.82
CA ALA A 505 -4.63 16.90 -4.91
C ALA A 505 -4.85 17.82 -3.71
N ALA A 506 -5.47 18.99 -3.91
CA ALA A 506 -5.86 19.90 -2.83
C ALA A 506 -6.91 19.27 -1.90
N MET A 507 -7.90 18.55 -2.45
CA MET A 507 -8.92 17.84 -1.66
C MET A 507 -8.34 16.67 -0.85
N GLU A 508 -7.41 15.90 -1.44
CA GLU A 508 -6.69 14.83 -0.73
C GLU A 508 -5.79 15.38 0.37
N CYS A 509 -5.11 16.51 0.11
CA CYS A 509 -4.31 17.24 1.10
C CYS A 509 -5.15 17.65 2.31
N TYR A 510 -6.32 18.27 2.06
CA TYR A 510 -7.30 18.64 3.09
C TYR A 510 -7.79 17.44 3.91
N SER A 511 -8.18 16.36 3.23
CA SER A 511 -8.71 15.16 3.87
C SER A 511 -7.66 14.47 4.74
N ALA A 512 -6.41 14.39 4.27
CA ALA A 512 -5.30 13.84 5.04
C ALA A 512 -5.00 14.69 6.28
N TYR A 513 -5.05 16.03 6.16
CA TYR A 513 -4.85 16.94 7.29
C TYR A 513 -5.89 16.75 8.40
N ILE A 514 -7.16 16.61 8.04
CA ILE A 514 -8.23 16.28 9.00
C ILE A 514 -8.01 14.91 9.62
N GLY A 515 -7.70 13.89 8.81
CA GLY A 515 -7.46 12.53 9.30
C GLY A 515 -6.36 12.47 10.35
N PHE A 516 -5.26 13.20 10.13
CA PHE A 516 -4.17 13.35 11.09
C PHE A 516 -4.64 13.95 12.42
N HIS A 517 -5.39 15.05 12.38
CA HIS A 517 -5.88 15.72 13.59
C HIS A 517 -6.98 14.92 14.32
N LYS A 518 -7.78 14.13 13.59
CA LYS A 518 -8.73 13.20 14.21
C LYS A 518 -8.01 12.12 15.01
N GLN A 519 -6.91 11.59 14.49
CA GLN A 519 -6.13 10.54 15.17
C GLN A 519 -5.31 11.07 16.35
N ASN A 520 -4.79 12.29 16.25
CA ASN A 520 -3.86 12.88 17.22
C ASN A 520 -4.48 13.97 18.10
N GLY A 521 -5.77 14.29 17.92
CA GLY A 521 -6.44 15.42 18.58
C GLY A 521 -6.53 15.32 20.11
N ALA A 522 -6.39 14.11 20.67
CA ALA A 522 -6.28 13.91 22.11
C ALA A 522 -5.09 14.67 22.73
N LEU A 523 -3.98 14.84 21.98
CA LEU A 523 -2.80 15.59 22.42
C LEU A 523 -3.08 17.09 22.60
N LEU A 524 -4.08 17.60 21.89
CA LEU A 524 -4.45 19.02 21.94
C LEU A 524 -5.54 19.29 23.00
N GLY A 525 -6.26 18.26 23.46
CA GLY A 525 -7.38 18.41 24.39
C GLY A 525 -8.45 19.41 23.89
N ILE A 526 -8.67 19.49 22.57
CA ILE A 526 -9.62 20.41 21.93
C ILE A 526 -10.92 19.72 21.52
N SER A 527 -12.02 20.46 21.49
CA SER A 527 -13.31 19.94 21.03
C SER A 527 -13.29 19.59 19.53
N LYS A 528 -14.18 18.68 19.12
CA LYS A 528 -14.38 18.32 17.71
C LYS A 528 -14.74 19.56 16.88
N GLU A 529 -15.52 20.51 17.40
CA GLU A 529 -15.84 21.75 16.69
C GLU A 529 -14.60 22.63 16.47
N THR A 530 -13.72 22.71 17.45
CA THR A 530 -12.48 23.50 17.36
C THR A 530 -11.54 22.91 16.29
N MET A 531 -11.42 21.58 16.24
CA MET A 531 -10.68 20.87 15.21
C MET A 531 -11.27 21.11 13.80
N ILE A 532 -12.59 21.09 13.67
CA ILE A 532 -13.31 21.36 12.41
C ILE A 532 -13.06 22.80 11.94
N LYS A 533 -13.11 23.77 12.87
CA LYS A 533 -12.79 25.17 12.57
C LYS A 533 -11.34 25.33 12.13
N GLY A 534 -10.42 24.63 12.78
CA GLY A 534 -9.01 24.57 12.42
C GLY A 534 -8.76 24.01 11.03
N ALA A 535 -9.40 22.90 10.69
CA ALA A 535 -9.34 22.34 9.35
C ALA A 535 -9.89 23.30 8.29
N ASN A 536 -11.01 23.98 8.57
CA ASN A 536 -11.53 25.00 7.65
C ASN A 536 -10.57 26.16 7.43
N ASP A 537 -9.82 26.58 8.46
CA ASP A 537 -8.74 27.56 8.31
C ASP A 537 -7.62 27.02 7.42
N PHE A 538 -7.23 25.75 7.59
CA PHE A 538 -6.27 25.06 6.71
C PHE A 538 -6.66 25.14 5.22
N ALA A 539 -7.93 24.87 4.89
CA ALA A 539 -8.43 25.00 3.51
C ALA A 539 -8.23 26.40 2.91
N THR A 540 -8.23 27.46 3.73
CA THR A 540 -8.04 28.82 3.21
C THR A 540 -6.64 29.08 2.69
N GLY A 541 -5.63 28.39 3.23
CA GLY A 541 -4.23 28.56 2.83
C GLY A 541 -3.72 27.52 1.84
N ILE A 542 -4.47 26.46 1.53
CA ILE A 542 -4.07 25.48 0.50
C ILE A 542 -4.90 25.54 -0.78
N ALA A 543 -5.89 26.44 -0.89
CA ALA A 543 -6.75 26.53 -2.06
C ALA A 543 -7.09 28.00 -2.41
N PRO A 544 -7.14 28.34 -3.71
CA PRO A 544 -7.54 29.67 -4.15
C PRO A 544 -8.99 29.96 -3.77
N SER A 545 -9.33 31.25 -3.62
CA SER A 545 -10.65 31.72 -3.18
C SER A 545 -11.83 31.09 -3.93
N THR A 546 -11.65 30.80 -5.22
CA THR A 546 -12.62 30.14 -6.11
C THR A 546 -12.89 28.67 -5.76
N MET A 547 -11.94 27.96 -5.12
CA MET A 547 -12.06 26.55 -4.74
C MET A 547 -12.50 26.34 -3.28
N ARG A 548 -12.41 27.38 -2.43
CA ARG A 548 -12.76 27.31 -0.99
C ARG A 548 -14.21 26.86 -0.69
N PRO A 549 -15.24 27.26 -1.46
CA PRO A 549 -16.62 26.81 -1.22
C PRO A 549 -16.83 25.30 -1.45
N ALA A 550 -16.00 24.66 -2.28
CA ALA A 550 -16.09 23.22 -2.55
C ALA A 550 -15.44 22.34 -1.44
N LEU A 551 -14.58 22.93 -0.60
CA LEU A 551 -13.91 22.24 0.51
C LEU A 551 -14.73 22.27 1.81
N ARG A 552 -15.55 23.32 2.02
CA ARG A 552 -16.42 23.52 3.20
C ARG A 552 -17.57 22.51 3.42
N PRO A 553 -18.21 21.90 2.39
CA PRO A 553 -19.38 21.02 2.59
C PRO A 553 -19.04 19.66 3.21
N VAL A 554 -17.76 19.27 3.25
CA VAL A 554 -17.30 17.99 3.80
C VAL A 554 -17.57 17.88 5.32
N LEU A 555 -17.80 19.00 6.00
CA LEU A 555 -17.96 19.05 7.46
C LEU A 555 -19.41 19.14 7.96
N SER A 556 -20.33 19.73 7.18
CA SER A 556 -21.73 19.86 7.60
C SER A 556 -22.49 18.52 7.56
N SER A 557 -22.03 17.55 6.77
CA SER A 557 -22.54 16.17 6.77
C SER A 557 -21.97 15.31 7.90
N LEU A 558 -20.80 15.64 8.44
CA LEU A 558 -20.13 14.92 9.54
C LEU A 558 -20.57 15.39 10.94
N ALA A 559 -21.04 16.63 11.08
CA ALA A 559 -21.55 17.19 12.33
C ALA A 559 -23.00 16.72 12.64
N ARG A 560 -23.85 16.56 11.62
CA ARG A 560 -25.26 16.14 11.80
C ARG A 560 -25.46 14.69 12.20
N ARG A 561 -24.46 13.82 12.03
CA ARG A 561 -24.55 12.40 12.39
C ARG A 561 -24.31 12.11 13.88
N THR A 562 -24.00 13.12 14.70
CA THR A 562 -23.65 12.93 16.12
C THR A 562 -24.63 13.57 17.13
N SER A 563 -25.67 14.29 16.70
CA SER A 563 -26.58 14.99 17.62
C SER A 563 -27.91 14.27 17.90
N THR A 564 -28.11 13.03 17.45
CA THR A 564 -29.38 12.30 17.68
C THR A 564 -29.32 11.20 18.74
N ASN A 565 -28.18 10.96 19.37
CA ASN A 565 -28.06 9.96 20.45
C ASN A 565 -27.57 10.64 21.74
N ASN A 566 -28.50 11.27 22.47
CA ASN A 566 -28.50 11.41 23.94
C ASN A 566 -29.49 12.51 24.36
N ILE A 567 -30.80 12.21 24.37
CA ILE A 567 -31.74 12.61 25.43
C ILE A 567 -32.90 11.61 25.39
N VAL A 568 -32.85 10.57 26.24
CA VAL A 568 -34.05 9.84 26.68
C VAL A 568 -33.94 9.73 28.19
N GLY A 569 -34.86 10.37 28.91
CA GLY A 569 -34.98 10.23 30.36
C GLY A 569 -35.73 11.36 31.06
N GLY A 570 -37.07 11.25 31.09
CA GLY A 570 -37.89 11.73 32.21
C GLY A 570 -38.50 13.13 32.10
N LEU A 571 -39.80 13.18 31.79
CA LEU A 571 -40.82 13.72 32.69
C LEU A 571 -42.22 13.32 32.20
N SER A 572 -42.99 12.80 33.13
CA SER A 572 -44.31 12.21 33.01
C SER A 572 -45.45 13.23 33.05
N ALA A 573 -46.60 12.78 32.51
CA ALA A 573 -47.98 13.11 32.87
C ALA A 573 -48.62 14.41 32.36
N SER A 574 -49.60 14.29 31.46
CA SER A 574 -51.05 14.37 31.79
C SER A 574 -51.87 14.68 30.53
N PHE A 575 -52.69 13.76 30.06
CA PHE A 575 -54.16 13.83 30.12
C PHE A 575 -54.79 12.73 29.25
N ALA A 576 -55.69 11.99 29.90
CA ALA A 576 -56.54 10.96 29.35
C ALA A 576 -57.73 11.57 28.58
N LEU A 577 -58.29 10.84 27.61
CA LEU A 577 -59.63 10.22 27.66
C LEU A 577 -59.90 9.48 26.32
N GLN A 578 -59.99 8.15 26.35
CA GLN A 578 -61.21 7.33 26.17
C GLN A 578 -61.65 7.13 24.70
N ARG A 579 -61.42 5.90 24.16
CA ARG A 579 -62.44 4.83 23.87
C ARG A 579 -63.21 5.11 22.56
N SER A 580 -63.44 4.18 21.64
CA SER A 580 -63.58 2.72 21.72
C SER A 580 -63.66 2.08 20.31
N GLN A 581 -63.05 0.89 20.19
CA GLN A 581 -63.51 -0.34 19.53
C GLN A 581 -64.03 -0.37 18.07
N GLY A 582 -63.47 -1.31 17.29
CA GLY A 582 -64.13 -1.92 16.14
C GLY A 582 -63.21 -2.80 15.29
N LEU A 583 -63.29 -4.12 15.46
CA LEU A 583 -62.56 -5.18 14.74
C LEU A 583 -63.00 -5.36 13.27
N SER A 584 -62.20 -6.16 12.53
CA SER A 584 -62.55 -7.08 11.41
C SER A 584 -61.90 -6.70 10.08
N THR A 585 -60.81 -7.34 9.66
CA THR A 585 -60.72 -8.57 8.82
C THR A 585 -61.31 -8.50 7.41
N ALA A 586 -60.39 -8.68 6.45
CA ALA A 586 -60.46 -9.56 5.28
C ALA A 586 -61.01 -9.04 3.92
N THR A 587 -60.12 -9.23 2.94
CA THR A 587 -60.33 -9.81 1.59
C THR A 587 -61.04 -9.03 0.46
N ARG A 588 -60.27 -8.92 -0.64
CA ARG A 588 -60.61 -8.84 -2.08
C ARG A 588 -62.07 -9.13 -2.48
N PRO A 589 -62.53 -8.54 -3.60
CA PRO A 589 -62.68 -9.40 -4.79
C PRO A 589 -62.35 -8.76 -6.15
N LEU A 590 -62.15 -9.68 -7.10
CA LEU A 590 -61.98 -9.54 -8.54
C LEU A 590 -63.34 -9.54 -9.28
N LEU A 591 -63.33 -8.89 -10.44
CA LEU A 591 -63.97 -9.22 -11.73
C LEU A 591 -65.51 -9.22 -11.93
N GLN A 592 -65.85 -8.45 -12.97
CA GLN A 592 -66.73 -8.75 -14.13
C GLN A 592 -68.23 -8.41 -14.10
N ALA A 593 -68.51 -7.35 -14.88
CA ALA A 593 -69.38 -7.28 -16.06
C ALA A 593 -70.91 -7.50 -15.94
N SER A 594 -71.64 -6.45 -16.34
CA SER A 594 -73.00 -6.53 -16.88
C SER A 594 -73.13 -5.50 -18.02
N ALA A 595 -73.75 -5.92 -19.12
CA ALA A 595 -73.88 -5.23 -20.38
C ALA A 595 -75.28 -4.59 -20.58
N ALA A 596 -75.33 -3.59 -21.49
CA ALA A 596 -76.47 -3.10 -22.29
C ALA A 596 -77.57 -2.31 -21.54
N ALA A 597 -78.19 -1.24 -22.06
CA ALA A 597 -78.19 -0.54 -23.35
C ALA A 597 -78.76 0.88 -23.16
N THR A 598 -78.35 1.85 -23.99
CA THR A 598 -79.18 2.73 -24.86
C THR A 598 -78.36 3.94 -25.34
N ALA A 599 -78.30 4.13 -26.66
CA ALA A 599 -77.82 5.33 -27.36
C ALA A 599 -79.04 6.12 -27.91
N PRO A 600 -78.92 7.36 -28.46
CA PRO A 600 -77.72 8.16 -28.68
C PRO A 600 -77.84 9.64 -28.23
N SER A 601 -76.75 10.21 -27.74
CA SER A 601 -76.47 11.66 -27.88
C SER A 601 -74.97 11.89 -27.78
N ALA A 602 -74.32 12.20 -28.90
CA ALA A 602 -73.01 12.84 -28.88
C ALA A 602 -73.24 14.36 -28.78
N PRO A 603 -72.50 15.05 -27.90
CA PRO A 603 -71.15 15.47 -28.29
C PRO A 603 -70.06 15.05 -27.29
N SER A 604 -68.97 14.54 -27.87
CA SER A 604 -67.59 14.49 -27.35
C SER A 604 -67.40 14.40 -25.82
N SER A 605 -67.23 13.19 -25.31
CA SER A 605 -66.52 12.98 -24.05
C SER A 605 -65.15 13.66 -24.11
N PRO A 606 -64.70 14.42 -23.08
CA PRO A 606 -63.34 14.92 -23.06
C PRO A 606 -62.40 13.72 -23.18
N GLN A 607 -61.52 13.74 -24.18
CA GLN A 607 -60.49 12.70 -24.36
C GLN A 607 -59.55 12.77 -23.15
N THR A 608 -59.81 11.95 -22.13
CA THR A 608 -59.01 11.92 -20.89
C THR A 608 -57.71 11.13 -21.05
N ARG A 609 -57.60 10.32 -22.09
CA ARG A 609 -56.41 9.52 -22.41
C ARG A 609 -55.62 10.16 -23.55
N VAL A 610 -54.30 10.12 -23.42
CA VAL A 610 -53.36 10.58 -24.43
C VAL A 610 -53.34 9.59 -25.61
N LEU A 611 -53.47 10.09 -26.84
CA LEU A 611 -53.49 9.26 -28.06
C LEU A 611 -52.11 9.14 -28.75
N PHE A 612 -51.05 9.68 -28.15
CA PHE A 612 -49.71 9.61 -28.73
C PHE A 612 -49.12 8.19 -28.62
N PRO A 613 -48.61 7.62 -29.72
CA PRO A 613 -48.21 6.21 -29.78
C PRO A 613 -47.00 5.85 -28.88
N GLY A 614 -46.24 6.85 -28.40
CA GLY A 614 -45.10 6.64 -27.51
C GLY A 614 -45.44 6.49 -26.02
N ALA A 615 -46.71 6.64 -25.63
CA ALA A 615 -47.17 6.58 -24.24
C ALA A 615 -48.43 5.73 -24.13
N THR A 616 -48.27 4.47 -23.75
CA THR A 616 -49.31 3.44 -23.90
C THR A 616 -50.38 3.44 -22.81
N ASP A 617 -50.25 4.24 -21.74
CA ASP A 617 -51.27 4.35 -20.67
C ASP A 617 -51.26 5.72 -19.95
N SER A 618 -51.12 6.81 -20.71
CA SER A 618 -51.05 8.16 -20.14
C SER A 618 -52.36 8.93 -20.24
N HIS A 619 -52.58 9.84 -19.28
CA HIS A 619 -53.72 10.74 -19.21
C HIS A 619 -53.29 12.20 -19.34
N TYR A 620 -54.17 13.05 -19.88
CA TYR A 620 -53.94 14.49 -19.86
C TYR A 620 -54.03 15.03 -18.43
N THR A 621 -53.17 15.99 -18.09
CA THR A 621 -53.26 16.78 -16.85
C THR A 621 -53.25 18.26 -17.21
N GLU A 622 -54.09 19.03 -16.54
CA GLU A 622 -54.14 20.50 -16.67
C GLU A 622 -53.22 21.17 -15.63
N GLN A 623 -52.61 20.39 -14.74
CA GLN A 623 -51.68 20.87 -13.72
C GLN A 623 -50.25 20.57 -14.14
N LEU A 624 -49.43 21.62 -14.29
CA LEU A 624 -48.00 21.48 -14.51
C LEU A 624 -47.35 20.97 -13.23
N GLN A 625 -46.90 19.72 -13.26
CA GLN A 625 -46.19 19.08 -12.15
C GLN A 625 -44.97 18.33 -12.66
N PHE A 626 -43.82 18.59 -12.04
CA PHE A 626 -42.64 17.75 -12.22
C PHE A 626 -42.70 16.57 -11.24
N VAL A 627 -42.49 15.36 -11.75
CA VAL A 627 -42.35 14.16 -10.90
C VAL A 627 -40.92 14.09 -10.40
N ARG A 628 -40.72 14.31 -9.10
CA ARG A 628 -39.41 14.23 -8.45
C ARG A 628 -39.38 13.22 -7.31
N ASP A 629 -40.47 13.16 -6.55
CA ASP A 629 -40.58 12.31 -5.38
C ASP A 629 -41.26 11.00 -5.77
N TYR A 630 -40.51 9.91 -5.74
CA TYR A 630 -41.03 8.55 -5.82
C TYR A 630 -40.63 7.78 -4.56
N PRO A 631 -41.49 6.88 -4.05
CA PRO A 631 -41.19 6.12 -2.85
C PRO A 631 -39.94 5.25 -3.05
N SER A 632 -39.09 5.21 -2.02
CA SER A 632 -37.90 4.37 -2.05
C SER A 632 -38.29 2.88 -2.06
N LEU A 633 -37.57 2.08 -2.84
CA LEU A 633 -37.81 0.64 -2.93
C LEU A 633 -37.38 -0.05 -1.62
N PRO A 634 -38.27 -0.86 -1.01
CA PRO A 634 -37.93 -1.61 0.19
C PRO A 634 -36.90 -2.69 -0.10
N THR A 635 -36.11 -3.04 0.90
CA THR A 635 -35.10 -4.10 0.82
C THR A 635 -35.68 -5.40 1.39
N TYR A 636 -35.88 -6.41 0.53
CA TYR A 636 -36.36 -7.73 0.93
C TYR A 636 -35.33 -8.48 1.78
N ARG A 637 -35.79 -9.13 2.85
CA ARG A 637 -34.96 -9.85 3.83
C ARG A 637 -35.75 -11.00 4.46
N VAL A 638 -35.08 -12.11 4.74
CA VAL A 638 -35.63 -13.34 5.34
C VAL A 638 -35.07 -13.54 6.75
N LEU A 639 -33.77 -13.31 6.95
CA LEU A 639 -33.04 -13.50 8.20
C LEU A 639 -32.79 -12.16 8.92
N ASP A 640 -32.89 -12.17 10.25
CA ASP A 640 -32.30 -11.11 11.09
C ASP A 640 -30.79 -11.30 11.28
N LEU A 641 -30.14 -10.38 12.02
CA LEU A 641 -28.69 -10.43 12.29
C LEU A 641 -28.28 -11.62 13.19
N GLU A 642 -29.25 -12.21 13.86
CA GLU A 642 -29.14 -13.37 14.74
C GLU A 642 -29.40 -14.69 14.00
N GLY A 643 -29.69 -14.64 12.69
CA GLY A 643 -29.95 -15.80 11.86
C GLY A 643 -31.33 -16.41 12.10
N ASN A 644 -32.28 -15.69 12.69
CA ASN A 644 -33.67 -16.13 12.82
C ASN A 644 -34.48 -15.71 11.60
N VAL A 645 -35.42 -16.56 11.20
CA VAL A 645 -36.39 -16.25 10.14
C VAL A 645 -37.41 -15.24 10.66
N LEU A 646 -37.50 -14.09 9.98
CA LEU A 646 -38.43 -13.01 10.31
C LEU A 646 -39.88 -13.35 9.97
N ASN A 647 -40.10 -13.97 8.81
CA ASN A 647 -41.42 -14.42 8.36
C ASN A 647 -41.35 -15.90 7.92
N PRO A 648 -41.98 -16.83 8.67
CA PRO A 648 -41.96 -18.25 8.33
C PRO A 648 -42.49 -18.59 6.93
N SER A 649 -43.38 -17.79 6.34
CA SER A 649 -43.87 -18.02 4.96
C SER A 649 -42.82 -17.74 3.89
N GLU A 650 -41.75 -17.04 4.25
CA GLU A 650 -40.65 -16.66 3.36
C GLU A 650 -39.40 -17.53 3.57
N ASP A 651 -39.42 -18.48 4.51
CA ASP A 651 -38.33 -19.46 4.66
C ASP A 651 -38.39 -20.46 3.50
N PRO A 652 -37.37 -20.54 2.61
CA PRO A 652 -37.38 -21.44 1.45
C PRO A 652 -37.38 -22.92 1.80
N GLN A 653 -37.24 -23.30 3.08
CA GLN A 653 -37.17 -24.70 3.51
C GLN A 653 -36.07 -25.49 2.78
N LEU A 654 -34.92 -24.85 2.55
CA LEU A 654 -33.76 -25.51 1.97
C LEU A 654 -33.33 -26.70 2.83
N SER A 655 -32.89 -27.77 2.17
CA SER A 655 -32.40 -28.96 2.86
C SER A 655 -31.11 -28.65 3.62
N LYS A 656 -30.82 -29.47 4.65
CA LYS A 656 -29.55 -29.41 5.38
C LYS A 656 -28.34 -29.47 4.43
N GLU A 657 -28.39 -30.33 3.43
CA GLU A 657 -27.30 -30.49 2.45
C GLU A 657 -27.06 -29.21 1.64
N GLU A 658 -28.13 -28.59 1.13
CA GLU A 658 -28.03 -27.34 0.37
C GLU A 658 -27.47 -26.20 1.23
N CYS A 659 -27.96 -26.05 2.45
CA CYS A 659 -27.45 -25.04 3.38
C CYS A 659 -25.98 -25.29 3.74
N LEU A 660 -25.59 -26.54 4.02
CA LEU A 660 -24.19 -26.86 4.31
C LEU A 660 -23.29 -26.64 3.10
N LYS A 661 -23.75 -26.95 1.87
CA LYS A 661 -23.02 -26.66 0.64
C LYS A 661 -22.81 -25.16 0.46
N MET A 662 -23.86 -24.35 0.65
CA MET A 662 -23.74 -22.89 0.59
C MET A 662 -22.73 -22.38 1.62
N TYR A 663 -22.86 -22.78 2.87
CA TYR A 663 -22.01 -22.30 3.96
C TYR A 663 -20.54 -22.70 3.79
N THR A 664 -20.27 -23.99 3.53
CA THR A 664 -18.90 -24.49 3.31
C THR A 664 -18.26 -23.88 2.08
N SER A 665 -19.04 -23.53 1.04
CA SER A 665 -18.54 -22.79 -0.12
C SER A 665 -18.15 -21.36 0.24
N MET A 666 -18.93 -20.65 1.07
CA MET A 666 -18.54 -19.32 1.58
C MET A 666 -17.23 -19.38 2.37
N LEU A 667 -17.08 -20.37 3.26
CA LEU A 667 -15.85 -20.57 4.04
C LEU A 667 -14.64 -20.91 3.15
N THR A 668 -14.86 -21.72 2.12
CA THR A 668 -13.82 -22.08 1.15
C THR A 668 -13.35 -20.85 0.37
N LEU A 669 -14.28 -20.06 -0.17
CA LEU A 669 -13.97 -18.81 -0.88
C LEU A 669 -13.20 -17.84 0.02
N ASN A 670 -13.68 -17.61 1.24
CA ASN A 670 -13.05 -16.72 2.20
C ASN A 670 -11.62 -17.17 2.58
N SER A 671 -11.41 -18.47 2.76
CA SER A 671 -10.09 -19.04 3.05
C SER A 671 -9.13 -18.96 1.86
N MET A 672 -9.64 -19.16 0.64
CA MET A 672 -8.88 -19.04 -0.60
C MET A 672 -8.45 -17.59 -0.83
N ASP A 673 -9.36 -16.65 -0.61
CA ASP A 673 -9.09 -15.22 -0.74
C ASP A 673 -7.96 -14.75 0.16
N LEU A 674 -7.94 -15.21 1.42
CA LEU A 674 -6.88 -14.86 2.37
C LEU A 674 -5.50 -15.31 1.86
N ILE A 675 -5.42 -16.53 1.35
CA ILE A 675 -4.16 -17.13 0.88
C ILE A 675 -3.68 -16.47 -0.41
N LEU A 676 -4.55 -16.30 -1.39
CA LEU A 676 -4.19 -15.73 -2.70
C LEU A 676 -3.93 -14.22 -2.62
N TYR A 677 -4.65 -13.50 -1.76
CA TYR A 677 -4.34 -12.10 -1.47
C TYR A 677 -2.92 -11.94 -0.94
N GLU A 678 -2.52 -12.76 0.04
CA GLU A 678 -1.15 -12.74 0.58
C GLU A 678 -0.11 -13.22 -0.44
N ALA A 679 -0.42 -14.23 -1.25
CA ALA A 679 0.44 -14.67 -2.35
C ALA A 679 0.75 -13.53 -3.32
N GLN A 680 -0.24 -12.69 -3.62
CA GLN A 680 -0.06 -11.49 -4.43
C GLN A 680 0.84 -10.47 -3.72
N ARG A 681 0.66 -10.24 -2.40
CA ARG A 681 1.53 -9.32 -1.62
C ARG A 681 3.00 -9.76 -1.61
N GLN A 682 3.24 -11.06 -1.75
CA GLN A 682 4.58 -11.65 -1.90
C GLN A 682 5.12 -11.62 -3.34
N GLY A 683 4.31 -11.20 -4.32
CA GLY A 683 4.66 -11.17 -5.75
C GLY A 683 4.67 -12.54 -6.43
N ARG A 684 3.97 -13.53 -5.86
CA ARG A 684 3.89 -14.90 -6.42
C ARG A 684 2.86 -15.00 -7.55
N ILE A 685 1.80 -14.20 -7.45
CA ILE A 685 0.85 -13.91 -8.53
C ILE A 685 0.82 -12.40 -8.77
N SER A 686 0.44 -11.97 -9.97
CA SER A 686 0.54 -10.56 -10.37
C SER A 686 -0.57 -9.68 -9.79
N PHE A 687 -1.78 -10.23 -9.61
CA PHE A 687 -2.97 -9.49 -9.22
C PHE A 687 -3.94 -10.39 -8.42
N TYR A 688 -4.77 -9.80 -7.57
CA TYR A 688 -5.87 -10.52 -6.90
C TYR A 688 -6.99 -9.57 -6.43
N MET A 689 -8.20 -10.10 -6.31
CA MET A 689 -9.39 -9.42 -5.78
C MET A 689 -10.13 -10.36 -4.84
N THR A 690 -10.51 -9.87 -3.66
CA THR A 690 -11.26 -10.69 -2.69
C THR A 690 -12.77 -10.49 -2.84
N SER A 691 -13.54 -11.42 -2.29
CA SER A 691 -15.00 -11.45 -2.31
C SER A 691 -15.62 -11.09 -0.94
N TYR A 692 -14.82 -10.51 -0.03
CA TYR A 692 -15.23 -10.25 1.35
C TYR A 692 -16.45 -9.33 1.44
N GLY A 693 -17.51 -9.84 2.07
CA GLY A 693 -18.80 -9.17 2.24
C GLY A 693 -19.84 -9.58 1.19
N GLU A 694 -19.43 -10.23 0.11
CA GLU A 694 -20.31 -10.54 -1.03
C GLU A 694 -20.60 -12.05 -1.14
N GLU A 695 -20.15 -12.87 -0.19
CA GLU A 695 -20.23 -14.33 -0.24
C GLU A 695 -21.68 -14.84 -0.31
N ALA A 696 -22.61 -14.20 0.42
CA ALA A 696 -24.03 -14.55 0.38
C ALA A 696 -24.66 -14.25 -0.97
N THR A 697 -24.29 -13.14 -1.63
CA THR A 697 -24.79 -12.83 -2.98
C THR A 697 -24.38 -13.89 -3.98
N HIS A 698 -23.17 -14.45 -3.87
CA HIS A 698 -22.70 -15.51 -4.75
C HIS A 698 -23.39 -16.85 -4.49
N MET A 699 -23.38 -17.34 -3.25
CA MET A 699 -23.90 -18.68 -2.95
C MET A 699 -25.43 -18.72 -2.99
N GLY A 700 -26.11 -17.67 -2.53
CA GLY A 700 -27.56 -17.57 -2.60
C GLY A 700 -28.07 -17.57 -4.04
N SER A 701 -27.44 -16.77 -4.91
CA SER A 701 -27.83 -16.73 -6.32
C SER A 701 -27.47 -18.02 -7.06
N ALA A 702 -26.27 -18.56 -6.88
CA ALA A 702 -25.84 -19.77 -7.55
C ALA A 702 -26.68 -21.00 -7.16
N ALA A 703 -27.12 -21.10 -5.91
CA ALA A 703 -27.99 -22.18 -5.42
C ALA A 703 -29.39 -22.15 -6.04
N ALA A 704 -29.87 -20.98 -6.49
CA ALA A 704 -31.18 -20.84 -7.11
C ALA A 704 -31.20 -21.13 -8.62
N LEU A 705 -30.02 -21.34 -9.24
CA LEU A 705 -29.84 -21.57 -10.66
C LEU A 705 -29.57 -23.05 -10.98
N THR A 706 -29.78 -23.44 -12.24
CA THR A 706 -29.37 -24.74 -12.78
C THR A 706 -28.03 -24.60 -13.51
N LEU A 707 -27.38 -25.73 -13.81
CA LEU A 707 -26.14 -25.71 -14.62
C LEU A 707 -26.40 -25.30 -16.08
N ASP A 708 -27.63 -25.39 -16.57
CA ASP A 708 -28.01 -24.95 -17.91
C ASP A 708 -28.11 -23.43 -18.06
N ASP A 709 -28.30 -22.71 -16.93
CA ASP A 709 -28.34 -21.25 -16.92
C ASP A 709 -26.94 -20.70 -17.17
N ILE A 710 -26.84 -19.69 -18.04
CA ILE A 710 -25.56 -19.07 -18.43
C ILE A 710 -25.24 -17.93 -17.46
N VAL A 711 -24.00 -17.88 -16.98
CA VAL A 711 -23.51 -16.84 -16.08
C VAL A 711 -22.54 -15.92 -16.81
N TYR A 712 -22.84 -14.62 -16.79
CA TYR A 712 -21.89 -13.56 -17.08
C TYR A 712 -21.50 -12.87 -15.78
N GLY A 713 -20.20 -12.83 -15.48
CA GLY A 713 -19.66 -12.15 -14.30
C GLY A 713 -18.95 -10.85 -14.64
N GLN A 714 -18.50 -10.14 -13.61
CA GLN A 714 -17.69 -8.93 -13.72
C GLN A 714 -16.23 -9.19 -13.28
N TYR A 715 -16.03 -9.67 -12.05
CA TYR A 715 -14.71 -10.06 -11.47
C TYR A 715 -14.79 -10.48 -9.99
N ARG A 716 -15.96 -10.44 -9.33
CA ARG A 716 -16.11 -10.91 -7.94
C ARG A 716 -16.84 -12.25 -7.83
N GLU A 717 -17.31 -12.80 -8.94
CA GLU A 717 -18.21 -13.96 -8.99
C GLU A 717 -17.50 -15.31 -8.80
N ALA A 718 -16.30 -15.35 -8.20
CA ALA A 718 -15.57 -16.58 -7.91
C ALA A 718 -16.40 -17.55 -7.06
N GLY A 719 -17.25 -17.03 -6.17
CA GLY A 719 -18.18 -17.86 -5.39
C GLY A 719 -19.21 -18.63 -6.24
N VAL A 720 -19.69 -18.04 -7.34
CA VAL A 720 -20.65 -18.70 -8.25
C VAL A 720 -19.97 -19.87 -8.96
N LEU A 721 -18.75 -19.65 -9.46
CA LEU A 721 -17.92 -20.70 -10.07
C LEU A 721 -17.64 -21.84 -9.08
N LEU A 722 -17.24 -21.50 -7.86
CA LEU A 722 -16.95 -22.47 -6.81
C LEU A 722 -18.19 -23.32 -6.50
N TYR A 723 -19.36 -22.70 -6.34
CA TYR A 723 -20.62 -23.41 -6.06
C TYR A 723 -21.04 -24.36 -7.20
N ARG A 724 -20.76 -23.97 -8.46
CA ARG A 724 -21.01 -24.78 -9.66
C ARG A 724 -19.99 -25.91 -9.85
N GLY A 725 -18.90 -25.93 -9.09
CA GLY A 725 -17.93 -27.02 -9.08
C GLY A 725 -16.57 -26.69 -9.68
N PHE A 726 -16.24 -25.42 -9.88
CA PHE A 726 -14.89 -25.01 -10.27
C PHE A 726 -13.92 -25.35 -9.13
N THR A 727 -12.87 -26.10 -9.44
CA THR A 727 -12.00 -26.67 -8.42
C THR A 727 -11.01 -25.63 -7.90
N ILE A 728 -10.53 -25.82 -6.67
CA ILE A 728 -9.47 -24.98 -6.10
C ILE A 728 -8.23 -25.00 -7.00
N GLU A 729 -7.88 -26.17 -7.54
CA GLU A 729 -6.78 -26.32 -8.50
C GLU A 729 -6.96 -25.41 -9.72
N GLN A 730 -8.15 -25.38 -10.32
CA GLN A 730 -8.44 -24.52 -11.47
C GLN A 730 -8.33 -23.03 -11.13
N PHE A 731 -8.80 -22.60 -9.95
CA PHE A 731 -8.59 -21.23 -9.48
C PHE A 731 -7.10 -20.89 -9.35
N MET A 732 -6.31 -21.80 -8.76
CA MET A 732 -4.87 -21.61 -8.61
C MET A 732 -4.15 -21.53 -9.96
N ASN A 733 -4.49 -22.42 -10.88
CA ASN A 733 -3.86 -22.50 -12.20
C ASN A 733 -4.09 -21.22 -13.02
N GLN A 734 -5.31 -20.67 -12.98
CA GLN A 734 -5.61 -19.39 -13.62
C GLN A 734 -4.83 -18.23 -12.97
N CYS A 735 -4.80 -18.16 -11.64
CA CYS A 735 -4.06 -17.09 -10.94
C CYS A 735 -2.54 -17.16 -11.15
N TYR A 736 -1.98 -18.37 -11.28
CA TYR A 736 -0.58 -18.58 -11.62
C TYR A 736 -0.31 -18.46 -13.11
N SER A 737 -1.32 -18.36 -13.97
CA SER A 737 -1.16 -18.36 -15.43
C SER A 737 -0.25 -19.51 -15.89
N ASN A 738 -0.49 -20.71 -15.35
CA ASN A 738 0.33 -21.89 -15.62
C ASN A 738 -0.27 -22.72 -16.77
N GLU A 739 0.43 -23.78 -17.18
CA GLU A 739 0.05 -24.64 -18.31
C GLU A 739 -1.33 -25.30 -18.16
N LEU A 740 -1.79 -25.52 -16.93
CA LEU A 740 -3.09 -26.11 -16.63
C LEU A 740 -4.23 -25.06 -16.55
N ASP A 741 -3.93 -23.79 -16.80
CA ASP A 741 -4.94 -22.76 -16.96
C ASP A 741 -5.76 -23.00 -18.22
N LEU A 742 -7.07 -23.15 -18.07
CA LEU A 742 -8.01 -23.26 -19.20
C LEU A 742 -7.96 -22.02 -20.13
N GLY A 743 -7.55 -20.87 -19.59
CA GLY A 743 -7.33 -19.62 -20.32
C GLY A 743 -5.94 -19.50 -20.97
N LYS A 744 -5.11 -20.55 -20.91
CA LYS A 744 -3.75 -20.61 -21.47
C LYS A 744 -2.83 -19.49 -20.96
N GLY A 745 -3.05 -19.01 -19.74
CA GLY A 745 -2.23 -17.98 -19.09
C GLY A 745 -2.30 -16.59 -19.74
N ARG A 746 -3.33 -16.31 -20.55
CA ARG A 746 -3.42 -15.07 -21.35
C ARG A 746 -4.03 -13.89 -20.60
N GLN A 747 -4.91 -14.16 -19.65
CA GLN A 747 -5.65 -13.14 -18.93
C GLN A 747 -5.03 -12.86 -17.56
N MET A 748 -5.32 -11.68 -17.02
CA MET A 748 -4.96 -11.30 -15.66
C MET A 748 -5.55 -12.28 -14.63
N PRO A 749 -4.88 -12.55 -13.50
CA PRO A 749 -5.48 -13.33 -12.41
C PRO A 749 -6.89 -12.84 -12.04
N VAL A 750 -7.75 -13.76 -11.61
CA VAL A 750 -9.19 -13.52 -11.29
C VAL A 750 -10.09 -13.40 -12.52
N HIS A 751 -9.54 -13.48 -13.74
CA HIS A 751 -10.34 -13.57 -14.96
C HIS A 751 -10.74 -15.01 -15.28
N TYR A 752 -11.54 -15.60 -14.40
CA TYR A 752 -11.97 -16.98 -14.51
C TYR A 752 -12.99 -17.19 -15.64
N GLY A 753 -13.07 -18.41 -16.16
CA GLY A 753 -14.02 -18.82 -17.18
C GLY A 753 -14.14 -20.33 -17.23
N SER A 754 -15.34 -20.85 -17.51
CA SER A 754 -15.56 -22.29 -17.67
C SER A 754 -16.74 -22.58 -18.57
N LYS A 755 -16.44 -23.11 -19.77
CA LYS A 755 -17.47 -23.61 -20.69
C LYS A 755 -18.28 -24.74 -20.06
N ALA A 756 -17.62 -25.65 -19.34
CA ALA A 756 -18.28 -26.80 -18.71
C ALA A 756 -19.29 -26.40 -17.63
N LEU A 757 -19.09 -25.25 -16.98
CA LEU A 757 -19.97 -24.75 -15.92
C LEU A 757 -20.89 -23.62 -16.40
N ASN A 758 -21.00 -23.41 -17.72
CA ASN A 758 -21.74 -22.32 -18.36
C ASN A 758 -21.44 -20.95 -17.73
N PHE A 759 -20.16 -20.71 -17.44
CA PHE A 759 -19.66 -19.44 -16.91
C PHE A 759 -18.76 -18.78 -17.93
N GLN A 760 -19.22 -17.65 -18.47
CA GLN A 760 -18.51 -16.91 -19.50
C GLN A 760 -17.25 -16.27 -18.92
N THR A 761 -16.16 -16.33 -19.69
CA THR A 761 -14.86 -15.83 -19.25
C THR A 761 -14.93 -14.33 -18.94
N ILE A 762 -14.44 -13.97 -17.76
CA ILE A 762 -14.36 -12.58 -17.32
C ILE A 762 -13.44 -11.74 -18.22
N SER A 763 -13.84 -10.49 -18.45
CA SER A 763 -13.02 -9.44 -19.08
C SER A 763 -12.98 -8.18 -18.23
N SER A 764 -11.86 -7.45 -18.27
CA SER A 764 -11.68 -6.23 -17.46
C SER A 764 -12.63 -5.06 -17.80
N PRO A 765 -13.00 -4.80 -19.07
CA PRO A 765 -13.88 -3.67 -19.41
C PRO A 765 -15.26 -3.81 -18.77
N LEU A 766 -15.63 -2.82 -17.95
CA LEU A 766 -16.90 -2.82 -17.23
C LEU A 766 -18.08 -2.65 -18.18
N GLY A 767 -19.21 -3.25 -17.84
CA GLY A 767 -20.48 -3.08 -18.56
C GLY A 767 -20.60 -3.93 -19.83
N THR A 768 -19.48 -4.24 -20.49
CA THR A 768 -19.47 -4.96 -21.78
C THR A 768 -20.20 -6.30 -21.79
N GLN A 769 -20.20 -7.02 -20.67
CA GLN A 769 -20.89 -8.31 -20.54
C GLN A 769 -22.43 -8.17 -20.46
N LEU A 770 -22.95 -6.99 -20.13
CA LEU A 770 -24.40 -6.75 -19.98
C LEU A 770 -25.18 -6.93 -21.29
N PRO A 771 -24.84 -6.23 -22.40
CA PRO A 771 -25.54 -6.44 -23.66
C PRO A 771 -25.27 -7.83 -24.26
N GLN A 772 -24.10 -8.41 -23.99
CA GLN A 772 -23.79 -9.78 -24.39
C GLN A 772 -24.71 -10.79 -23.69
N ALA A 773 -24.97 -10.61 -22.39
CA ALA A 773 -25.90 -11.43 -21.63
C ALA A 773 -27.34 -11.30 -22.16
N ALA A 774 -27.78 -10.09 -22.50
CA ALA A 774 -29.09 -9.87 -23.14
C ALA A 774 -29.20 -10.63 -24.47
N GLY A 775 -28.17 -10.56 -25.32
CA GLY A 775 -28.13 -11.29 -26.59
C GLY A 775 -28.14 -12.82 -26.41
N SER A 776 -27.38 -13.34 -25.44
CA SER A 776 -27.38 -14.77 -25.10
C SER A 776 -28.74 -15.23 -24.56
N ALA A 777 -29.42 -14.40 -23.76
CA ALA A 777 -30.76 -14.70 -23.28
C ALA A 777 -31.79 -14.72 -24.42
N TYR A 778 -31.71 -13.76 -25.34
CA TYR A 778 -32.53 -13.77 -26.54
C TYR A 778 -32.31 -15.04 -27.38
N ALA A 779 -31.06 -15.49 -27.49
CA ALA A 779 -30.75 -16.76 -28.16
C ALA A 779 -31.39 -17.97 -27.43
N LEU A 780 -31.32 -18.03 -26.09
CA LEU A 780 -31.98 -19.07 -25.31
C LEU A 780 -33.50 -19.10 -25.55
N LYS A 781 -34.15 -17.93 -25.49
CA LYS A 781 -35.58 -17.77 -25.82
C LYS A 781 -35.90 -18.34 -27.19
N ARG A 782 -35.15 -17.96 -28.23
CA ARG A 782 -35.36 -18.44 -29.61
C ARG A 782 -35.17 -19.95 -29.77
N THR A 783 -34.37 -20.57 -28.90
CA THR A 783 -34.18 -22.04 -28.90
C THR A 783 -35.21 -22.78 -28.05
N GLY A 784 -36.06 -22.08 -27.30
CA GLY A 784 -37.05 -22.69 -26.40
C GLY A 784 -36.42 -23.46 -25.23
N LYS A 785 -35.16 -23.15 -24.87
CA LYS A 785 -34.46 -23.82 -23.76
C LYS A 785 -35.01 -23.33 -22.43
N ASP A 786 -35.29 -24.24 -21.49
CA ASP A 786 -35.66 -23.93 -20.10
C ASP A 786 -34.45 -23.44 -19.27
N ALA A 787 -33.88 -22.32 -19.71
CA ALA A 787 -32.70 -21.72 -19.12
C ALA A 787 -32.77 -20.20 -19.23
N CYS A 788 -32.25 -19.51 -18.22
CA CYS A 788 -32.06 -18.06 -18.25
C CYS A 788 -30.58 -17.69 -18.33
N VAL A 789 -30.32 -16.41 -18.56
CA VAL A 789 -28.99 -15.83 -18.32
C VAL A 789 -29.03 -15.03 -17.03
N ILE A 790 -28.02 -15.16 -16.17
CA ILE A 790 -27.76 -14.21 -15.09
C ILE A 790 -26.51 -13.40 -15.41
N CYS A 791 -26.60 -12.08 -15.24
CA CYS A 791 -25.51 -11.16 -15.49
C CYS A 791 -25.20 -10.34 -14.24
N PHE A 792 -24.03 -10.58 -13.66
CA PHE A 792 -23.56 -9.86 -12.48
C PHE A 792 -22.78 -8.60 -12.85
N PHE A 793 -22.97 -7.55 -12.05
CA PHE A 793 -22.26 -6.27 -12.20
C PHE A 793 -22.33 -5.47 -10.89
N GLY A 794 -21.36 -4.59 -10.65
CA GLY A 794 -21.41 -3.63 -9.55
C GLY A 794 -22.21 -2.37 -9.90
N GLU A 795 -22.62 -1.60 -8.90
CA GLU A 795 -23.37 -0.35 -9.08
C GLU A 795 -22.58 0.71 -9.87
N GLY A 796 -21.24 0.64 -9.83
CA GLY A 796 -20.39 1.49 -10.67
C GLY A 796 -20.41 1.13 -12.14
N ALA A 797 -20.50 -0.16 -12.49
CA ALA A 797 -20.62 -0.58 -13.89
C ALA A 797 -22.01 -0.25 -14.46
N ALA A 798 -23.02 -0.07 -13.60
CA ALA A 798 -24.33 0.41 -14.01
C ALA A 798 -24.33 1.89 -14.48
N SER A 799 -23.21 2.61 -14.33
CA SER A 799 -23.03 3.95 -14.90
C SER A 799 -22.47 3.94 -16.33
N GLU A 800 -22.02 2.79 -16.83
CA GLU A 800 -21.56 2.65 -18.22
C GLU A 800 -22.74 2.68 -19.21
N GLY A 801 -22.49 3.17 -20.42
CA GLY A 801 -23.50 3.20 -21.48
C GLY A 801 -24.05 1.82 -21.85
N ASP A 802 -23.22 0.78 -21.72
CA ASP A 802 -23.60 -0.62 -22.01
C ASP A 802 -24.71 -1.13 -21.08
N PHE A 803 -24.81 -0.60 -19.85
CA PHE A 803 -25.93 -0.92 -18.94
C PHE A 803 -27.26 -0.43 -19.51
N HIS A 804 -27.30 0.81 -19.99
CA HIS A 804 -28.50 1.36 -20.64
C HIS A 804 -28.89 0.54 -21.88
N ALA A 805 -27.91 0.23 -22.73
CA ALA A 805 -28.14 -0.58 -23.93
C ALA A 805 -28.71 -1.97 -23.59
N ALA A 806 -28.11 -2.66 -22.62
CA ALA A 806 -28.50 -4.00 -22.23
C ALA A 806 -29.93 -4.09 -21.70
N LEU A 807 -30.30 -3.17 -20.79
CA LEU A 807 -31.64 -3.16 -20.20
C LEU A 807 -32.71 -2.89 -21.25
N ASN A 808 -32.48 -1.92 -22.14
CA ASN A 808 -33.42 -1.60 -23.19
C ASN A 808 -33.56 -2.74 -24.22
N ILE A 809 -32.44 -3.33 -24.66
CA ILE A 809 -32.46 -4.49 -25.57
C ILE A 809 -33.20 -5.65 -24.92
N ALA A 810 -32.88 -5.99 -23.67
CA ALA A 810 -33.52 -7.10 -22.98
C ALA A 810 -35.04 -6.90 -22.81
N ALA A 811 -35.47 -5.68 -22.48
CA ALA A 811 -36.89 -5.36 -22.30
C ALA A 811 -37.67 -5.43 -23.62
N THR A 812 -37.14 -4.80 -24.66
CA THR A 812 -37.79 -4.75 -25.99
C THR A 812 -37.77 -6.09 -26.73
N THR A 813 -36.84 -6.98 -26.37
CA THR A 813 -36.76 -8.34 -26.92
C THR A 813 -37.33 -9.40 -26.00
N GLU A 814 -37.87 -9.01 -24.84
CA GLU A 814 -38.49 -9.93 -23.87
C GLU A 814 -37.55 -11.10 -23.54
N SER A 815 -36.30 -10.76 -23.21
CA SER A 815 -35.23 -11.74 -23.00
C SER A 815 -35.27 -12.33 -21.59
N PRO A 816 -35.09 -13.66 -21.41
CA PRO A 816 -35.04 -14.33 -20.11
C PRO A 816 -33.70 -14.08 -19.40
N VAL A 817 -33.46 -12.84 -18.97
CA VAL A 817 -32.22 -12.40 -18.32
C VAL A 817 -32.46 -11.79 -16.95
N LEU A 818 -31.61 -12.18 -16.01
CA LEU A 818 -31.54 -11.63 -14.65
C LEU A 818 -30.32 -10.70 -14.58
N PHE A 819 -30.57 -9.40 -14.47
CA PHE A 819 -29.53 -8.41 -14.19
C PHE A 819 -29.34 -8.32 -12.68
N PHE A 820 -28.23 -8.88 -12.18
CA PHE A 820 -27.92 -8.95 -10.76
C PHE A 820 -26.87 -7.89 -10.39
N CYS A 821 -27.34 -6.76 -9.87
CA CYS A 821 -26.49 -5.67 -9.39
C CYS A 821 -26.03 -5.92 -7.95
N ARG A 822 -24.72 -6.00 -7.74
CA ARG A 822 -24.08 -5.95 -6.42
C ARG A 822 -23.80 -4.49 -6.06
N ASN A 823 -24.68 -3.88 -5.28
CA ASN A 823 -24.49 -2.51 -4.80
C ASN A 823 -23.80 -2.56 -3.44
N ASN A 824 -22.48 -2.41 -3.46
CA ASN A 824 -21.64 -2.48 -2.27
C ASN A 824 -21.22 -1.10 -1.73
N GLY A 825 -21.81 -0.04 -2.31
CA GLY A 825 -21.62 1.36 -1.96
C GLY A 825 -20.39 2.04 -2.56
N TYR A 826 -19.49 1.32 -3.25
CA TYR A 826 -18.25 1.89 -3.78
C TYR A 826 -17.74 1.25 -5.09
N ALA A 827 -17.45 2.10 -6.08
CA ALA A 827 -16.68 1.77 -7.27
C ALA A 827 -15.23 2.27 -7.12
N ILE A 828 -14.29 1.37 -6.80
CA ILE A 828 -12.93 1.72 -6.37
C ILE A 828 -13.00 2.71 -5.20
N SER A 829 -12.71 4.00 -5.41
CA SER A 829 -12.77 5.07 -4.44
C SER A 829 -14.05 5.90 -4.49
N THR A 830 -14.85 5.76 -5.53
CA THR A 830 -16.06 6.55 -5.77
C THR A 830 -17.25 5.99 -4.98
N PRO A 831 -17.77 6.72 -3.99
CA PRO A 831 -18.95 6.28 -3.24
C PRO A 831 -20.23 6.40 -4.08
N ALA A 832 -21.25 5.58 -3.77
CA ALA A 832 -22.54 5.56 -4.49
C ALA A 832 -23.20 6.96 -4.66
N LYS A 833 -23.06 7.85 -3.67
CA LYS A 833 -23.57 9.24 -3.72
C LYS A 833 -22.96 10.11 -4.83
N GLU A 834 -21.77 9.74 -5.30
CA GLU A 834 -21.08 10.38 -6.43
C GLU A 834 -21.30 9.59 -7.72
N GLN A 835 -21.73 8.33 -7.61
CA GLN A 835 -22.04 7.47 -8.74
C GLN A 835 -23.41 7.78 -9.35
N TYR A 836 -24.42 8.03 -8.52
CA TYR A 836 -25.78 8.35 -8.97
C TYR A 836 -26.58 9.14 -7.92
N ARG A 837 -27.74 9.67 -8.35
CA ARG A 837 -28.67 10.45 -7.51
C ARG A 837 -30.05 9.84 -7.35
N GLY A 838 -30.37 8.80 -8.10
CA GLY A 838 -31.60 8.02 -7.93
C GLY A 838 -31.52 7.09 -6.71
N ASP A 839 -32.64 6.43 -6.42
CA ASP A 839 -32.72 5.40 -5.39
C ASP A 839 -32.06 4.10 -5.88
N GLY A 840 -30.74 4.04 -5.79
CA GLY A 840 -29.95 2.87 -6.22
C GLY A 840 -30.07 2.57 -7.70
N ILE A 841 -29.78 1.32 -8.05
CA ILE A 841 -29.92 0.79 -9.41
C ILE A 841 -31.31 0.23 -9.64
N ALA A 842 -31.95 -0.36 -8.62
CA ALA A 842 -33.29 -0.95 -8.74
C ALA A 842 -34.30 0.06 -9.32
N SER A 843 -34.34 1.29 -8.82
CA SER A 843 -35.28 2.32 -9.31
C SER A 843 -35.23 2.54 -10.83
N ARG A 844 -34.09 2.27 -11.48
CA ARG A 844 -33.93 2.43 -12.92
C ARG A 844 -34.71 1.40 -13.74
N GLY A 845 -34.93 0.18 -13.21
CA GLY A 845 -35.60 -0.90 -13.94
C GLY A 845 -37.02 -0.55 -14.37
N HIS A 846 -37.74 0.21 -13.54
CA HIS A 846 -39.09 0.72 -13.84
C HIS A 846 -39.11 1.54 -15.14
N GLY A 847 -38.08 2.35 -15.39
CA GLY A 847 -37.98 3.17 -16.59
C GLY A 847 -37.80 2.38 -17.88
N TYR A 848 -37.40 1.11 -17.80
CA TYR A 848 -37.28 0.18 -18.94
C TYR A 848 -38.43 -0.83 -19.00
N GLY A 849 -39.44 -0.71 -18.14
CA GLY A 849 -40.56 -1.66 -18.08
C GLY A 849 -40.18 -3.04 -17.52
N MET A 850 -39.15 -3.10 -16.66
CA MET A 850 -38.64 -4.34 -16.08
C MET A 850 -39.19 -4.59 -14.68
N ASP A 851 -39.47 -5.85 -14.38
CA ASP A 851 -39.73 -6.29 -13.01
C ASP A 851 -38.45 -6.08 -12.19
N THR A 852 -38.58 -5.49 -11.01
CA THR A 852 -37.45 -5.00 -10.22
C THR A 852 -37.61 -5.35 -8.75
N VAL A 853 -36.53 -5.81 -8.12
CA VAL A 853 -36.50 -6.08 -6.67
C VAL A 853 -35.16 -5.68 -6.05
N ARG A 854 -35.21 -5.16 -4.83
CA ARG A 854 -34.05 -4.90 -3.98
C ARG A 854 -34.02 -5.90 -2.84
N VAL A 855 -32.85 -6.47 -2.56
CA VAL A 855 -32.64 -7.53 -1.58
C VAL A 855 -31.45 -7.23 -0.66
N ASP A 856 -31.53 -7.69 0.58
CA ASP A 856 -30.41 -7.71 1.50
C ASP A 856 -29.37 -8.73 1.01
N GLY A 857 -28.27 -8.24 0.45
CA GLY A 857 -27.21 -9.05 -0.14
C GLY A 857 -26.38 -9.84 0.87
N ASN A 858 -26.47 -9.53 2.17
CA ASN A 858 -25.85 -10.32 3.22
C ASN A 858 -26.71 -11.54 3.61
N ASP A 859 -27.94 -11.65 3.09
CA ASP A 859 -28.94 -12.67 3.46
C ASP A 859 -29.00 -13.71 2.35
N ALA A 860 -28.31 -14.83 2.56
CA ALA A 860 -28.23 -15.86 1.54
C ALA A 860 -29.59 -16.49 1.21
N LEU A 861 -30.55 -16.52 2.15
CA LEU A 861 -31.90 -17.03 1.90
C LEU A 861 -32.74 -16.02 1.12
N ALA A 862 -32.64 -14.73 1.46
CA ALA A 862 -33.35 -13.70 0.70
C ALA A 862 -32.84 -13.61 -0.75
N VAL A 863 -31.52 -13.66 -0.94
CA VAL A 863 -30.91 -13.72 -2.28
C VAL A 863 -31.37 -14.97 -3.04
N TYR A 864 -31.41 -16.12 -2.37
CA TYR A 864 -31.91 -17.37 -2.97
C TYR A 864 -33.36 -17.22 -3.45
N ASN A 865 -34.28 -16.77 -2.59
CA ASN A 865 -35.70 -16.60 -2.93
C ASN A 865 -35.89 -15.69 -4.14
N VAL A 866 -35.21 -14.53 -4.11
CA VAL A 866 -35.29 -13.54 -5.18
C VAL A 866 -34.79 -14.12 -6.51
N VAL A 867 -33.63 -14.78 -6.53
CA VAL A 867 -33.10 -15.35 -7.78
C VAL A 867 -33.94 -16.54 -8.25
N LYS A 868 -34.48 -17.35 -7.33
CA LYS A 868 -35.31 -18.51 -7.66
C LYS A 868 -36.60 -18.07 -8.34
N GLU A 869 -37.29 -17.09 -7.78
CA GLU A 869 -38.52 -16.55 -8.35
C GLU A 869 -38.23 -15.75 -9.62
N ALA A 870 -37.15 -14.95 -9.64
CA ALA A 870 -36.76 -14.22 -10.81
C ALA A 870 -36.43 -15.15 -12.00
N ARG A 871 -35.71 -16.25 -11.77
CA ARG A 871 -35.47 -17.29 -12.77
C ARG A 871 -36.79 -17.82 -13.34
N ARG A 872 -37.73 -18.20 -12.46
CA ARG A 872 -39.04 -18.72 -12.87
C ARG A 872 -39.77 -17.72 -13.76
N ARG A 873 -39.88 -16.46 -13.33
CA ARG A 873 -40.54 -15.39 -14.08
C ARG A 873 -39.86 -15.10 -15.41
N ALA A 874 -38.53 -14.97 -15.42
CA ALA A 874 -37.79 -14.64 -16.64
C ALA A 874 -38.01 -15.68 -17.74
N ILE A 875 -38.11 -16.97 -17.37
CA ILE A 875 -38.37 -18.05 -18.33
C ILE A 875 -39.86 -18.16 -18.69
N THR A 876 -40.75 -18.15 -17.71
CA THR A 876 -42.19 -18.43 -17.94
C THR A 876 -42.98 -17.25 -18.47
N GLU A 877 -42.57 -16.03 -18.12
CA GLU A 877 -43.24 -14.78 -18.50
C GLU A 877 -42.44 -14.04 -19.60
N GLU A 878 -41.24 -14.52 -19.95
CA GLU A 878 -40.33 -13.93 -20.94
C GLU A 878 -40.01 -12.45 -20.66
N ARG A 879 -39.79 -12.10 -19.39
CA ARG A 879 -39.48 -10.71 -18.99
C ARG A 879 -38.11 -10.64 -18.33
N PRO A 880 -37.27 -9.65 -18.67
CA PRO A 880 -36.03 -9.45 -17.98
C PRO A 880 -36.28 -8.85 -16.59
N ILE A 881 -35.40 -9.18 -15.64
CA ILE A 881 -35.56 -8.80 -14.23
C ILE A 881 -34.32 -8.08 -13.74
N LEU A 882 -34.51 -6.98 -13.01
CA LEU A 882 -33.44 -6.24 -12.35
C LEU A 882 -33.46 -6.53 -10.84
N ILE A 883 -32.37 -7.12 -10.36
CA ILE A 883 -32.15 -7.42 -8.94
C ILE A 883 -31.04 -6.52 -8.43
N GLU A 884 -31.28 -5.78 -7.34
CA GLU A 884 -30.26 -5.04 -6.62
C GLU A 884 -30.01 -5.66 -5.25
N ALA A 885 -28.86 -6.31 -5.08
CA ALA A 885 -28.39 -6.81 -3.79
C ALA A 885 -27.57 -5.73 -3.08
N LEU A 886 -28.08 -5.21 -1.97
CA LEU A 886 -27.35 -4.27 -1.11
C LEU A 886 -26.38 -5.03 -0.23
N THR A 887 -25.11 -4.70 -0.30
CA THR A 887 -24.05 -5.32 0.51
C THR A 887 -23.01 -4.27 0.88
N TYR A 888 -21.90 -4.70 1.50
CA TYR A 888 -20.79 -3.83 1.83
C TYR A 888 -19.46 -4.45 1.45
N ARG A 889 -18.65 -3.71 0.69
CA ARG A 889 -17.32 -4.18 0.27
C ARG A 889 -16.33 -4.11 1.43
N VAL A 890 -16.17 -5.20 2.17
CA VAL A 890 -15.28 -5.25 3.34
C VAL A 890 -13.81 -5.13 2.93
N GLY A 891 -13.39 -5.88 1.92
CA GLY A 891 -12.03 -5.86 1.38
C GLY A 891 -11.68 -4.57 0.64
N HIS A 892 -10.39 -4.38 0.33
CA HIS A 892 -9.97 -3.40 -0.67
C HIS A 892 -10.61 -3.69 -2.04
N HIS A 893 -10.60 -2.73 -2.95
CA HIS A 893 -11.11 -2.97 -4.30
C HIS A 893 -10.31 -4.10 -4.98
N SER A 894 -9.00 -4.05 -4.92
CA SER A 894 -8.08 -5.09 -5.39
C SER A 894 -6.75 -5.00 -4.64
N THR A 895 -5.80 -5.87 -4.94
CA THR A 895 -4.44 -5.75 -4.43
C THR A 895 -3.70 -4.48 -4.89
N SER A 896 -4.20 -3.81 -5.93
CA SER A 896 -3.65 -2.53 -6.40
C SER A 896 -4.24 -1.32 -5.67
N ASP A 897 -5.18 -1.54 -4.75
CA ASP A 897 -5.92 -0.51 -4.02
C ASP A 897 -5.59 -0.51 -2.52
N ASP A 898 -5.58 0.68 -1.92
CA ASP A 898 -5.49 0.90 -0.47
C ASP A 898 -6.73 1.69 -0.05
N SER A 899 -7.80 0.96 0.26
CA SER A 899 -9.08 1.59 0.54
C SER A 899 -9.12 2.44 1.80
N SER A 900 -8.10 2.36 2.65
CA SER A 900 -7.97 3.24 3.82
C SER A 900 -7.74 4.72 3.42
N ALA A 901 -7.41 4.97 2.15
CA ALA A 901 -7.28 6.31 1.61
C ALA A 901 -8.62 7.04 1.46
N TYR A 902 -9.74 6.33 1.29
CA TYR A 902 -11.05 6.93 1.00
C TYR A 902 -12.22 6.34 1.81
N ARG A 903 -11.98 5.30 2.62
CA ARG A 903 -12.95 4.75 3.59
C ARG A 903 -12.35 4.74 4.98
N SER A 904 -13.16 5.01 6.00
CA SER A 904 -12.68 4.97 7.37
C SER A 904 -12.53 3.53 7.85
N LYS A 905 -11.47 3.24 8.61
CA LYS A 905 -11.29 1.91 9.23
C LYS A 905 -12.44 1.55 10.18
N THR A 906 -13.06 2.56 10.81
CA THR A 906 -14.22 2.39 11.70
C THR A 906 -15.43 1.88 10.91
N GLU A 907 -15.78 2.54 9.80
CA GLU A 907 -16.88 2.11 8.93
C GLU A 907 -16.73 0.64 8.49
N VAL A 908 -15.54 0.26 8.03
CA VAL A 908 -15.27 -1.13 7.62
C VAL A 908 -15.38 -2.10 8.81
N SER A 909 -14.81 -1.74 9.96
CA SER A 909 -14.87 -2.57 11.18
C SER A 909 -16.30 -2.73 11.70
N ASP A 910 -17.11 -1.68 11.62
CA ASP A 910 -18.51 -1.71 12.03
C ASP A 910 -19.29 -2.69 11.15
N TRP A 911 -19.15 -2.65 9.83
CA TRP A 911 -19.76 -3.64 8.94
C TRP A 911 -19.26 -5.06 9.20
N MET A 912 -17.96 -5.25 9.43
CA MET A 912 -17.41 -6.58 9.76
C MET A 912 -17.97 -7.16 11.07
N LYS A 913 -18.32 -6.32 12.05
CA LYS A 913 -18.83 -6.74 13.35
C LYS A 913 -20.35 -6.85 13.40
N GLN A 914 -21.04 -5.95 12.70
CA GLN A 914 -22.48 -5.80 12.81
C GLN A 914 -23.22 -6.71 11.84
N ASP A 915 -22.74 -6.88 10.60
CA ASP A 915 -23.49 -7.56 9.56
C ASP A 915 -22.59 -8.27 8.54
N SER A 916 -22.14 -9.48 8.92
CA SER A 916 -21.36 -10.37 8.05
C SER A 916 -22.23 -11.49 7.48
N PRO A 917 -22.22 -11.72 6.14
CA PRO A 917 -23.02 -12.78 5.53
C PRO A 917 -22.69 -14.18 6.04
N ILE A 918 -21.39 -14.46 6.26
CA ILE A 918 -20.91 -15.74 6.77
C ILE A 918 -21.42 -15.96 8.19
N VAL A 919 -21.30 -14.95 9.07
CA VAL A 919 -21.74 -15.05 10.46
C VAL A 919 -23.25 -15.20 10.54
N ARG A 920 -24.01 -14.42 9.78
CA ARG A 920 -25.47 -14.47 9.78
C ARG A 920 -25.98 -15.83 9.32
N PHE A 921 -25.44 -16.37 8.24
CA PHE A 921 -25.83 -17.68 7.74
C PHE A 921 -25.36 -18.82 8.66
N ARG A 922 -24.19 -18.68 9.31
CA ARG A 922 -23.72 -19.61 10.35
C ARG A 922 -24.72 -19.72 11.49
N LYS A 923 -25.18 -18.59 12.04
CA LYS A 923 -26.17 -18.59 13.13
C LYS A 923 -27.45 -19.32 12.72
N TYR A 924 -27.94 -19.09 11.50
CA TYR A 924 -29.12 -19.78 10.97
C TYR A 924 -28.97 -21.32 10.99
N ILE A 925 -27.85 -21.84 10.47
CA ILE A 925 -27.62 -23.30 10.43
C ILE A 925 -27.28 -23.89 11.81
N GLU A 926 -26.69 -23.11 12.72
CA GLU A 926 -26.47 -23.50 14.12
C GLU A 926 -27.80 -23.56 14.89
N ASN A 927 -28.71 -22.59 14.68
CA ASN A 927 -30.06 -22.58 15.26
C ASN A 927 -30.90 -23.80 14.82
N LYS A 928 -30.66 -24.32 13.61
CA LYS A 928 -31.28 -25.57 13.10
C LYS A 928 -30.56 -26.85 13.59
N GLY A 929 -29.46 -26.74 14.34
CA GLY A 929 -28.66 -27.87 14.82
C GLY A 929 -27.85 -28.58 13.73
N TRP A 930 -27.55 -27.89 12.62
CA TRP A 930 -26.87 -28.48 11.47
C TRP A 930 -25.37 -28.24 11.44
N TRP A 931 -24.89 -27.25 12.20
CA TRP A 931 -23.50 -26.88 12.34
C TRP A 931 -23.15 -26.60 13.80
N ASN A 932 -21.87 -26.70 14.15
CA ASN A 932 -21.36 -26.35 15.47
C ASN A 932 -19.87 -25.93 15.40
N GLU A 933 -19.33 -25.51 16.54
CA GLU A 933 -17.95 -25.03 16.64
C GLU A 933 -16.89 -26.10 16.31
N GLU A 934 -17.14 -27.37 16.64
CA GLU A 934 -16.21 -28.47 16.31
C GLU A 934 -16.13 -28.69 14.80
N GLN A 935 -17.28 -28.70 14.12
CA GLN A 935 -17.39 -28.80 12.67
C GLN A 935 -16.75 -27.58 11.98
N GLU A 936 -16.94 -26.38 12.52
CA GLU A 936 -16.30 -25.16 12.04
C GLU A 936 -14.76 -25.29 12.03
N GLN A 937 -14.19 -25.65 13.18
CA GLN A 937 -12.74 -25.75 13.34
C GLN A 937 -12.15 -26.86 12.46
N SER A 938 -12.82 -28.02 12.43
CA SER A 938 -12.43 -29.16 11.60
C SER A 938 -12.45 -28.81 10.11
N PHE A 939 -13.54 -28.18 9.63
CA PHE A 939 -13.67 -27.77 8.24
C PHE A 939 -12.63 -26.72 7.86
N ARG A 940 -12.46 -25.66 8.66
CA ARG A 940 -11.46 -24.60 8.41
C ARG A 940 -10.04 -25.14 8.32
N LYS A 941 -9.67 -26.07 9.21
CA LYS A 941 -8.36 -26.73 9.17
C LYS A 941 -8.20 -27.55 7.88
N THR A 942 -9.21 -28.33 7.53
CA THR A 942 -9.19 -29.22 6.36
C THR A 942 -9.11 -28.42 5.06
N ILE A 943 -9.97 -27.41 4.89
CA ILE A 943 -10.01 -26.61 3.67
C ILE A 943 -8.75 -25.77 3.50
N ARG A 944 -8.21 -25.19 4.59
CA ARG A 944 -6.93 -24.47 4.54
C ARG A 944 -5.80 -25.38 4.06
N SER A 945 -5.73 -26.61 4.57
CA SER A 945 -4.74 -27.59 4.14
C SER A 945 -4.88 -27.93 2.65
N LYS A 946 -6.12 -28.16 2.19
CA LYS A 946 -6.41 -28.42 0.77
C LYS A 946 -6.01 -27.25 -0.13
N ILE A 947 -6.34 -26.02 0.26
CA ILE A 947 -5.97 -24.81 -0.50
C ILE A 947 -4.46 -24.67 -0.59
N LEU A 948 -3.73 -24.84 0.51
CA LEU A 948 -2.27 -24.75 0.53
C LEU A 948 -1.61 -25.85 -0.31
N LYS A 949 -2.18 -27.06 -0.34
CA LYS A 949 -1.73 -28.16 -1.20
C LYS A 949 -1.86 -27.78 -2.67
N GLU A 950 -3.04 -27.36 -3.12
CA GLU A 950 -3.27 -27.00 -4.53
C GLU A 950 -2.46 -25.77 -4.94
N PHE A 951 -2.33 -24.79 -4.04
CA PHE A 951 -1.50 -23.61 -4.25
C PHE A 951 -0.02 -23.98 -4.45
N ALA A 952 0.53 -24.88 -3.61
CA ALA A 952 1.90 -25.35 -3.74
C ALA A 952 2.11 -26.26 -4.97
N ALA A 953 1.06 -26.94 -5.44
CA ALA A 953 1.09 -27.69 -6.68
C ALA A 953 1.14 -26.75 -7.89
N ALA A 954 0.22 -25.78 -7.97
CA ALA A 954 0.11 -24.83 -9.07
C ALA A 954 1.36 -23.97 -9.27
N GLU A 955 2.09 -23.62 -8.20
CA GLU A 955 3.34 -22.87 -8.29
C GLU A 955 4.48 -23.64 -8.98
N LYS A 956 4.45 -24.98 -8.92
CA LYS A 956 5.46 -25.85 -9.54
C LYS A 956 5.17 -26.13 -11.00
N VAL A 957 3.93 -25.92 -11.44
CA VAL A 957 3.53 -26.10 -12.84
C VAL A 957 4.18 -25.02 -13.68
N LYS A 958 4.70 -25.41 -14.84
CA LYS A 958 5.32 -24.49 -15.79
C LYS A 958 4.29 -23.50 -16.35
N LYS A 959 4.79 -22.41 -16.93
CA LYS A 959 3.97 -21.53 -17.75
C LYS A 959 3.55 -22.25 -19.04
N PRO A 960 2.45 -21.84 -19.69
CA PRO A 960 2.04 -22.42 -20.98
C PRO A 960 3.11 -22.27 -22.06
N SER A 961 3.04 -23.08 -23.12
CA SER A 961 3.92 -22.93 -24.28
C SER A 961 3.79 -21.52 -24.88
N LEU A 962 4.91 -20.97 -25.36
CA LEU A 962 4.94 -19.63 -25.96
C LEU A 962 4.10 -19.56 -27.25
N GLU A 963 3.88 -20.69 -27.93
CA GLU A 963 2.99 -20.82 -29.09
C GLU A 963 1.54 -20.42 -28.75
N HIS A 964 1.14 -20.57 -27.48
CA HIS A 964 -0.19 -20.13 -27.03
C HIS A 964 -0.39 -18.62 -27.09
N LEU A 965 0.66 -17.82 -27.32
CA LEU A 965 0.50 -16.40 -27.64
C LEU A 965 -0.20 -16.17 -29.00
N PHE A 966 -0.03 -17.08 -29.97
CA PHE A 966 -0.51 -16.91 -31.35
C PHE A 966 -1.76 -17.72 -31.66
N THR A 967 -2.01 -18.80 -30.93
CA THR A 967 -3.20 -19.65 -31.12
C THR A 967 -4.48 -19.00 -30.55
N ASP A 968 -5.63 -19.41 -31.06
CA ASP A 968 -6.98 -18.92 -30.72
C ASP A 968 -7.24 -17.41 -30.92
N VAL A 969 -6.32 -16.67 -31.55
CA VAL A 969 -6.60 -15.30 -32.02
C VAL A 969 -7.72 -15.33 -33.07
N TYR A 970 -7.68 -16.33 -33.94
CA TYR A 970 -8.76 -16.69 -34.87
C TYR A 970 -9.07 -18.18 -34.71
N ALA A 971 -10.29 -18.58 -35.07
CA ALA A 971 -10.66 -19.98 -35.19
C ALA A 971 -10.15 -20.58 -36.50
N GLY A 972 -9.93 -21.89 -36.54
CA GLY A 972 -9.47 -22.60 -37.73
C GLY A 972 -7.96 -22.50 -37.95
N GLU A 973 -7.53 -22.49 -39.22
CA GLU A 973 -6.11 -22.43 -39.56
C GLU A 973 -5.51 -21.05 -39.21
N GLN A 974 -4.36 -21.05 -38.55
CA GLN A 974 -3.66 -19.81 -38.19
C GLN A 974 -3.31 -19.00 -39.46
N PRO A 975 -3.71 -17.71 -39.53
CA PRO A 975 -3.36 -16.83 -40.63
C PRO A 975 -1.86 -16.83 -40.94
N TRP A 976 -1.50 -16.77 -42.23
CA TRP A 976 -0.12 -16.85 -42.69
C TRP A 976 0.80 -15.82 -42.01
N ASN A 977 0.30 -14.61 -41.76
CA ASN A 977 1.03 -13.53 -41.10
C ASN A 977 1.22 -13.77 -39.59
N LEU A 978 0.31 -14.48 -38.92
CA LEU A 978 0.51 -14.92 -37.54
C LEU A 978 1.54 -16.06 -37.46
N LYS A 979 1.52 -16.99 -38.43
CA LYS A 979 2.56 -18.02 -38.55
C LYS A 979 3.95 -17.41 -38.77
N GLU A 980 4.04 -16.35 -39.60
CA GLU A 980 5.30 -15.62 -39.81
C GLU A 980 5.80 -14.95 -38.52
N GLN A 981 4.91 -14.32 -37.75
CA GLN A 981 5.26 -13.69 -36.46
C GLN A 981 5.72 -14.71 -35.41
N GLU A 982 5.05 -15.86 -35.34
CA GLU A 982 5.45 -16.96 -34.47
C GLU A 982 6.84 -17.48 -34.84
N GLN A 983 7.10 -17.73 -36.12
CA GLN A 983 8.44 -18.10 -36.62
C GLN A 983 9.49 -17.06 -36.29
N GLU A 984 9.17 -15.76 -36.40
CA GLU A 984 10.10 -14.70 -36.02
C GLU A 984 10.40 -14.70 -34.51
N LEU A 985 9.41 -14.97 -33.65
CA LEU A 985 9.66 -15.14 -32.21
C LEU A 985 10.63 -16.30 -31.96
N HIS A 986 10.45 -17.45 -32.62
CA HIS A 986 11.38 -18.58 -32.50
C HIS A 986 12.80 -18.19 -32.93
N ARG A 987 12.96 -17.51 -34.08
CA ARG A 987 14.27 -17.00 -34.54
C ARG A 987 14.90 -16.04 -33.53
N LEU A 988 14.11 -15.16 -32.92
CA LEU A 988 14.59 -14.21 -31.92
C LEU A 988 15.03 -14.91 -30.64
N ILE A 989 14.30 -15.92 -30.18
CA ILE A 989 14.67 -16.74 -29.01
C ILE A 989 15.95 -17.52 -29.28
N GLU A 990 16.08 -18.14 -30.46
CA GLU A 990 17.30 -18.84 -30.88
C GLU A 990 18.51 -17.92 -30.97
N LYS A 991 18.31 -16.70 -31.48
CA LYS A 991 19.36 -15.68 -31.59
C LYS A 991 19.75 -15.06 -30.26
N PHE A 992 18.81 -14.94 -29.32
CA PHE A 992 18.97 -14.23 -28.05
C PHE A 992 18.54 -15.06 -26.82
N PRO A 993 19.03 -16.31 -26.66
CA PRO A 993 18.48 -17.24 -25.68
C PRO A 993 18.70 -16.79 -24.22
N ALA A 994 19.75 -16.01 -23.95
CA ALA A 994 20.04 -15.47 -22.62
C ALA A 994 19.04 -14.39 -22.14
N HIS A 995 18.20 -13.87 -23.05
CA HIS A 995 17.24 -12.79 -22.76
C HIS A 995 15.80 -13.28 -22.53
N TYR A 996 15.53 -14.57 -22.74
CA TYR A 996 14.22 -15.18 -22.56
C TYR A 996 14.29 -16.34 -21.57
N ASP A 997 13.33 -16.43 -20.65
CA ASP A 997 13.18 -17.59 -19.76
C ASP A 997 12.29 -18.65 -20.43
N THR A 998 12.86 -19.43 -21.33
CA THR A 998 12.12 -20.52 -22.01
C THR A 998 12.02 -21.79 -21.16
N ASN A 999 12.90 -21.96 -20.18
CA ASN A 999 12.92 -23.14 -19.32
C ASN A 999 11.68 -23.20 -18.39
N GLY A 1000 11.19 -22.03 -17.98
CA GLY A 1000 9.97 -21.88 -17.18
C GLY A 1000 8.67 -22.17 -17.93
N HIS A 1001 8.72 -22.36 -19.25
CA HIS A 1001 7.55 -22.65 -20.09
C HIS A 1001 7.47 -24.12 -20.49
N ALA A 1002 6.24 -24.59 -20.70
CA ALA A 1002 5.94 -25.86 -21.36
C ALA A 1002 6.45 -25.83 -22.79
N LYS A 1003 6.68 -27.02 -23.36
CA LYS A 1003 7.12 -27.14 -24.74
C LYS A 1003 5.91 -27.10 -25.66
#